data_AF-I1NZE8-F1
#
_entry.id   AF-I1NZE8-F1
#
_cell.length_a   1.000
_cell.length_b   1.000
_cell.length_c   1.000
_cell.angle_alpha   90.00
_cell.angle_beta   90.00
_cell.angle_gamma   90.00
#
_symmetry.space_group_name_H-M   'P 1'
#
loop_
_entity.id
_entity.type
_entity.pdbx_description
1 polymer ?
#
loop_
_entity_poly.entity_id
_entity_poly.type
_entity_poly.pdbx_seq_one_letter_code
_entity_poly.pdbx_strand_id
1 'polypeptide(L)'
;MSLSKTIGFISGVNECVNLFQWARSAISSLHTRWSGTQDQKLQDEVLQLQSGLQLLKDTLPAMYDLIDRAEWRSHEDCVAKLLPNLKDAVYNADDLLDEFRWYEQKVALEGNAASQSPFLEFFDCVIQGRFNKVTDIIERLNNVSSELEKLGLREIPQRFDKTLRPETSSFPSDREIYGRDNELEKVMELLSVPKNYTGVHSKRKRGSNDASTSTSTSNQVSVPILPIVGIGGVGKTTLAQHICNHLRVKSHFDPVIWIFVSDDFDVKRLTKEAIESASGKEAKTDHLDSIQHVLRENVKNKRILIILDDVWDDALKENGQCWKKFCSPLANVCQGSMMLITTRSSKVSNALGTLEPFTVNCLENDIFWDFFKLCAFVSDSSNNDPELECIGRSILPKLKGSPLAAKTLGRLLRMDHHTTHWKNVQKSELWELKQEETDILPALQLSYMYLLLHLKRCFSFCAVYPKDYNFEKDSLCEIWVAEGFVEPEGDIPILDTSKKYFEDLVSRSFFQKVYGTYVIHDLMHDMAQLVSKHDCFIIKDTGDFQKVPHNVRHLMILDSEKFDCSNLLSLCKHTKLRTILCNKSLWHKTLASVMDHWCTELWQIRVFSCAFLKEIPKSIGNLKHLRYLQISGSCHLNSIPLQFCCLYNLQCFNALECVVESLPCDFDRLIYLRRYKSQGFVYDRMGQLHLGTHWEHEVRLMKNFNQFYGDLKLSNLGALSKDLAAEIKLNRKRYIGCLTLQWCLWISQEHNEMEVFQVLHPPTSLISLKLMYYPGKSLPCWFQEQNGCNEIAGVIANNNNGCISVFSSLTYLDISDCEKLSNLNQFLQVAHVPSLERIRISNCGRVASTPRFGDFHCLEELILDHCKIFDHSESLSIPSLKKLVLHYSGNPICKIECRSLTSLSFVCPSVTSIPLQVWSSNLPALQNLDIKWCPSLTFIGESEPADFTNLSHQVSSSSSRIRTFSSLTVLTIHGCEKLLTLDDLLKQEYLPFIKSIKISYCQGLLSLPGEMFGSFPFLNDLGIWNCPSLTWQRGLVLPSSLLELNLIDCGYFSTWLPSCLENVTSLVILRMIKCRGITYITDQTLSSNLASLQELCIEDCPDLVSIGRGKLIAKLKKVRIFERR
;
A
#
# COMPACT_ATOMS: atom_id res chain seq x y z
N MET A 1 -6.53 20.77 -30.15
CA MET A 1 -6.38 21.76 -29.06
C MET A 1 -5.82 21.02 -27.86
N SER A 2 -4.64 21.46 -27.41
CA SER A 2 -3.73 20.96 -26.35
C SER A 2 -3.36 19.46 -26.31
N LEU A 3 -2.39 19.08 -27.16
CA LEU A 3 -1.42 18.03 -26.85
C LEU A 3 -0.41 18.58 -25.81
N SER A 4 -0.51 18.18 -24.55
CA SER A 4 0.60 18.25 -23.59
C SER A 4 0.33 17.28 -22.44
N LYS A 5 0.77 16.01 -22.57
CA LYS A 5 0.84 15.01 -21.47
C LYS A 5 1.36 13.66 -22.01
N THR A 6 2.67 13.57 -22.27
CA THR A 6 3.34 12.28 -22.43
C THR A 6 4.84 12.42 -22.10
N ILE A 7 5.40 11.45 -21.37
CA ILE A 7 6.81 11.23 -20.99
C ILE A 7 7.22 11.79 -19.60
N GLY A 8 7.09 10.93 -18.58
CA GLY A 8 7.57 11.14 -17.20
C GLY A 8 9.08 10.96 -16.99
N PHE A 9 9.89 10.99 -18.06
CA PHE A 9 11.32 11.29 -17.98
C PHE A 9 11.66 12.71 -18.47
N ILE A 10 10.64 13.45 -18.95
CA ILE A 10 10.71 14.81 -19.48
C ILE A 10 9.50 15.62 -18.95
N SER A 11 9.28 15.64 -17.63
CA SER A 11 8.49 16.72 -17.00
C SER A 11 9.42 17.88 -16.65
N GLY A 12 10.12 18.40 -17.64
CA GLY A 12 11.15 19.41 -17.45
C GLY A 12 11.47 20.14 -18.73
N VAL A 13 10.45 20.53 -19.49
CA VAL A 13 10.62 21.42 -20.65
C VAL A 13 11.17 22.81 -20.22
N ASN A 14 11.36 23.06 -18.92
CA ASN A 14 11.95 24.30 -18.39
C ASN A 14 13.01 24.12 -17.26
N GLU A 15 13.43 22.90 -16.90
CA GLU A 15 14.27 22.69 -15.69
C GLU A 15 15.65 23.38 -15.82
N CYS A 16 16.47 23.02 -16.80
CA CYS A 16 17.83 23.60 -16.86
C CYS A 16 17.89 25.02 -17.45
N VAL A 17 16.77 25.61 -17.90
CA VAL A 17 16.76 26.96 -18.51
C VAL A 17 17.25 27.99 -17.50
N ASN A 18 16.79 27.88 -16.24
CA ASN A 18 17.21 28.77 -15.16
C ASN A 18 18.71 28.61 -14.87
N LEU A 19 19.22 27.38 -14.86
CA LEU A 19 20.66 27.11 -14.66
C LEU A 19 21.51 27.78 -15.74
N PHE A 20 21.15 27.65 -17.01
CA PHE A 20 21.90 28.25 -18.12
C PHE A 20 21.74 29.78 -18.20
N GLN A 21 20.55 30.31 -17.87
CA GLN A 21 20.35 31.75 -17.75
C GLN A 21 21.20 32.34 -16.62
N TRP A 22 21.24 31.67 -15.48
CA TRP A 22 22.07 32.09 -14.37
C TRP A 22 23.56 31.95 -14.68
N ALA A 23 23.99 30.89 -15.35
CA ALA A 23 25.38 30.74 -15.78
C ALA A 23 25.80 31.89 -16.70
N ARG A 24 24.97 32.26 -17.69
CA ARG A 24 25.22 33.42 -18.56
C ARG A 24 25.25 34.72 -17.76
N SER A 25 24.30 34.94 -16.86
CA SER A 25 24.26 36.14 -16.01
C SER A 25 25.49 36.25 -15.11
N ALA A 26 25.95 35.13 -14.54
CA ALA A 26 27.15 35.07 -13.70
C ALA A 26 28.40 35.42 -14.53
N ILE A 27 28.52 34.85 -15.73
CA ILE A 27 29.58 35.15 -16.69
C ILE A 27 29.60 36.66 -17.00
N SER A 28 28.45 37.25 -17.38
CA SER A 28 28.35 38.68 -17.64
C SER A 28 28.66 39.56 -16.42
N SER A 29 28.31 39.11 -15.21
CA SER A 29 28.64 39.84 -13.96
C SER A 29 30.12 39.80 -13.58
N LEU A 30 30.85 38.80 -14.07
CA LEU A 30 32.28 38.60 -13.82
C LEU A 30 33.15 39.25 -14.91
N HIS A 31 32.60 40.17 -15.71
CA HIS A 31 33.27 40.90 -16.78
C HIS A 31 34.61 41.56 -16.35
N THR A 32 34.79 41.87 -15.07
CA THR A 32 36.05 42.42 -14.53
C THR A 32 37.18 41.39 -14.41
N ARG A 33 36.89 40.08 -14.49
CA ARG A 33 37.87 38.98 -14.44
C ARG A 33 38.31 38.48 -15.82
N TRP A 34 37.56 38.74 -16.88
CA TRP A 34 37.81 38.17 -18.21
C TRP A 34 37.88 39.24 -19.30
N SER A 35 38.77 39.05 -20.27
CA SER A 35 38.83 39.91 -21.47
C SER A 35 37.58 39.72 -22.33
N GLY A 36 37.16 40.75 -23.08
CA GLY A 36 35.92 40.68 -23.89
C GLY A 36 35.85 39.53 -24.89
N THR A 37 36.99 39.02 -25.36
CA THR A 37 37.08 37.84 -26.24
C THR A 37 36.92 36.51 -25.49
N GLN A 38 37.33 36.43 -24.22
CA GLN A 38 37.13 35.23 -23.38
C GLN A 38 35.67 35.10 -22.94
N ASP A 39 35.01 36.22 -22.65
CA ASP A 39 33.60 36.24 -22.25
C ASP A 39 32.69 35.69 -23.36
N GLN A 40 32.90 36.13 -24.60
CA GLN A 40 32.14 35.65 -25.76
C GLN A 40 32.33 34.13 -25.98
N LYS A 41 33.57 33.64 -25.89
CA LYS A 41 33.87 32.22 -26.06
C LYS A 41 33.15 31.33 -25.03
N LEU A 42 33.10 31.77 -23.78
CA LEU A 42 32.43 31.04 -22.70
C LEU A 42 30.91 31.02 -22.88
N GLN A 43 30.32 32.12 -23.35
CA GLN A 43 28.90 32.16 -23.69
C GLN A 43 28.54 31.19 -24.82
N ASP A 44 29.41 31.08 -25.83
CA ASP A 44 29.24 30.14 -26.95
C ASP A 44 29.35 28.67 -26.48
N GLU A 45 30.29 28.35 -25.59
CA GLU A 45 30.43 27.01 -24.99
C GLU A 45 29.17 26.61 -24.18
N VAL A 46 28.61 27.55 -23.40
CA VAL A 46 27.35 27.32 -22.66
C VAL A 46 26.17 27.07 -23.62
N LEU A 47 26.11 27.78 -24.75
CA LEU A 47 25.09 27.57 -25.79
C LEU A 47 25.21 26.19 -26.45
N GLN A 48 26.42 25.76 -26.79
CA GLN A 48 26.68 24.43 -27.35
C GLN A 48 26.35 23.31 -26.38
N LEU A 49 26.65 23.50 -25.10
CA LEU A 49 26.30 22.53 -24.06
C LEU A 49 24.78 22.42 -23.91
N GLN A 50 24.07 23.55 -23.91
CA GLN A 50 22.61 23.56 -23.84
C GLN A 50 21.98 22.84 -25.03
N SER A 51 22.46 23.08 -26.26
CA SER A 51 21.93 22.41 -27.45
C SER A 51 22.25 20.91 -27.48
N GLY A 52 23.45 20.51 -27.08
CA GLY A 52 23.83 19.10 -27.00
C GLY A 52 23.02 18.32 -25.96
N LEU A 53 22.74 18.90 -24.80
CA LEU A 53 21.88 18.26 -23.78
C LEU A 53 20.44 18.14 -24.24
N GLN A 54 19.93 19.14 -24.97
CA GLN A 54 18.60 19.06 -25.56
C GLN A 54 18.53 17.91 -26.59
N LEU A 55 19.54 17.81 -27.45
CA LEU A 55 19.63 16.70 -28.42
C LEU A 55 19.68 15.33 -27.73
N LEU A 56 20.44 15.18 -26.64
CA LEU A 56 20.46 13.95 -25.85
C LEU A 56 19.08 13.60 -25.28
N LYS A 57 18.39 14.58 -24.68
CA LYS A 57 17.03 14.38 -24.13
C LYS A 57 16.04 13.93 -25.20
N ASP A 58 16.12 14.51 -26.39
CA ASP A 58 15.23 14.21 -27.50
C ASP A 58 15.54 12.82 -28.12
N THR A 59 16.80 12.40 -28.09
CA THR A 59 17.27 11.14 -28.70
C THR A 59 17.09 9.92 -27.78
N LEU A 60 17.20 10.11 -26.46
CA LEU A 60 17.17 9.01 -25.48
C LEU A 60 15.94 8.08 -25.55
N PRO A 61 14.70 8.59 -25.69
CA PRO A 61 13.52 7.71 -25.83
C PRO A 61 13.62 6.75 -27.03
N ALA A 62 14.16 7.23 -28.16
CA ALA A 62 14.37 6.40 -29.35
C ALA A 62 15.46 5.35 -29.14
N MET A 63 16.51 5.69 -28.37
CA MET A 63 17.59 4.75 -28.03
C MET A 63 17.12 3.63 -27.08
N TYR A 64 16.25 3.96 -26.12
CA TYR A 64 15.62 2.96 -25.26
C TYR A 64 14.73 1.98 -26.03
N ASP A 65 13.98 2.48 -27.00
CA ASP A 65 13.21 1.66 -27.93
C ASP A 65 14.12 0.79 -28.84
N LEU A 66 15.27 1.33 -29.26
CA LEU A 66 16.27 0.55 -30.00
C LEU A 66 16.91 -0.56 -29.15
N ILE A 67 17.16 -0.32 -27.86
CA ILE A 67 17.63 -1.36 -26.91
C ILE A 67 16.59 -2.48 -26.84
N ASP A 68 15.31 -2.14 -26.67
CA ASP A 68 14.23 -3.14 -26.61
C ASP A 68 14.20 -4.00 -27.88
N ARG A 69 14.29 -3.36 -29.06
CA ARG A 69 14.39 -4.08 -30.35
C ARG A 69 15.63 -4.97 -30.47
N ALA A 70 16.79 -4.46 -30.07
CA ALA A 70 18.04 -5.20 -30.14
C ALA A 70 18.05 -6.40 -29.18
N GLU A 71 17.36 -6.32 -28.04
CA GLU A 71 17.17 -7.47 -27.14
C GLU A 71 16.40 -8.63 -27.80
N TRP A 72 15.38 -8.34 -28.62
CA TRP A 72 14.64 -9.37 -29.37
C TRP A 72 15.52 -10.16 -30.34
N ARG A 73 16.51 -9.49 -30.93
CA ARG A 73 17.49 -10.11 -31.86
C ARG A 73 18.82 -10.42 -31.19
N SER A 74 18.88 -10.46 -29.86
CA SER A 74 20.12 -10.74 -29.11
C SER A 74 20.70 -12.15 -29.33
N HIS A 75 19.95 -13.03 -30.00
CA HIS A 75 20.45 -14.33 -30.44
C HIS A 75 21.34 -14.24 -31.69
N GLU A 76 21.30 -13.12 -32.43
CA GLU A 76 22.22 -12.86 -33.54
C GLU A 76 23.56 -12.35 -32.99
N ASP A 77 24.66 -13.04 -33.33
CA ASP A 77 26.01 -12.72 -32.82
C ASP A 77 26.45 -11.27 -33.07
N CYS A 78 26.00 -10.64 -34.16
CA CYS A 78 26.29 -9.24 -34.48
C CYS A 78 25.56 -8.28 -33.54
N VAL A 79 24.27 -8.51 -33.29
CA VAL A 79 23.44 -7.69 -32.38
C VAL A 79 23.89 -7.88 -30.93
N ALA A 80 24.19 -9.12 -30.52
CA ALA A 80 24.67 -9.45 -29.18
C ALA A 80 25.97 -8.70 -28.80
N LYS A 81 26.85 -8.42 -29.78
CA LYS A 81 28.09 -7.66 -29.58
C LYS A 81 27.86 -6.15 -29.47
N LEU A 82 26.85 -5.61 -30.14
CA LEU A 82 26.56 -4.17 -30.18
C LEU A 82 25.66 -3.72 -29.03
N LEU A 83 24.75 -4.58 -28.56
CA LEU A 83 23.79 -4.27 -27.50
C LEU A 83 24.44 -3.73 -26.21
N PRO A 84 25.53 -4.33 -25.68
CA PRO A 84 26.21 -3.79 -24.49
C PRO A 84 26.79 -2.39 -24.70
N ASN A 85 27.25 -2.08 -25.92
CA ASN A 85 27.80 -0.76 -26.25
C ASN A 85 26.69 0.29 -26.33
N LEU A 86 25.52 -0.06 -26.88
CA LEU A 86 24.34 0.80 -26.90
C LEU A 86 23.84 1.09 -25.48
N LYS A 87 23.66 0.04 -24.66
CA LYS A 87 23.27 0.18 -23.25
C LYS A 87 24.25 1.08 -22.50
N ASP A 88 25.55 0.87 -22.68
CA ASP A 88 26.57 1.70 -22.02
C ASP A 88 26.48 3.18 -22.42
N ALA A 89 26.28 3.49 -23.70
CA ALA A 89 26.15 4.86 -24.17
C ALA A 89 24.88 5.53 -23.63
N VAL A 90 23.74 4.82 -23.61
CA VAL A 90 22.48 5.29 -23.03
C VAL A 90 22.62 5.54 -21.53
N TYR A 91 23.27 4.64 -20.80
CA TYR A 91 23.53 4.82 -19.37
C TYR A 91 24.44 6.03 -19.12
N ASN A 92 25.50 6.21 -19.89
CA ASN A 92 26.37 7.38 -19.75
C ASN A 92 25.61 8.69 -20.00
N ALA A 93 24.67 8.72 -20.96
CA ALA A 93 23.80 9.87 -21.20
C ALA A 93 22.86 10.14 -20.01
N ASP A 94 22.24 9.12 -19.43
CA ASP A 94 21.39 9.25 -18.25
C ASP A 94 22.15 9.78 -17.03
N ASP A 95 23.35 9.26 -16.78
CA ASP A 95 24.20 9.73 -15.67
C ASP A 95 24.58 11.20 -15.88
N LEU A 96 24.85 11.59 -17.13
CA LEU A 96 25.14 12.97 -17.48
C LEU A 96 23.97 13.91 -17.15
N LEU A 97 22.78 13.57 -17.63
CA LEU A 97 21.57 14.38 -17.42
C LEU A 97 21.22 14.51 -15.93
N ASP A 98 21.46 13.45 -15.17
CA ASP A 98 21.21 13.43 -13.73
C ASP A 98 22.19 14.35 -12.97
N GLU A 99 23.42 14.51 -13.45
CA GLU A 99 24.41 15.40 -12.82
C GLU A 99 24.01 16.87 -13.01
N PHE A 100 23.46 17.23 -14.18
CA PHE A 100 22.90 18.57 -14.41
C PHE A 100 21.72 18.87 -13.49
N ARG A 101 20.82 17.90 -13.31
CA ARG A 101 19.70 18.04 -12.38
C ARG A 101 20.18 18.28 -10.94
N TRP A 102 21.25 17.62 -10.54
CA TRP A 102 21.86 17.87 -9.23
C TRP A 102 22.39 19.31 -9.11
N TYR A 103 23.10 19.81 -10.13
CA TYR A 103 23.60 21.20 -10.10
C TYR A 103 22.46 22.21 -10.08
N GLU A 104 21.40 21.98 -10.85
CA GLU A 104 20.19 22.81 -10.82
C GLU A 104 19.60 22.90 -9.41
N GLN A 105 19.47 21.77 -8.72
CA GLN A 105 19.00 21.74 -7.33
C GLN A 105 19.94 22.45 -6.36
N LYS A 106 21.25 22.22 -6.50
CA LYS A 106 22.26 22.89 -5.68
C LYS A 106 22.14 24.40 -5.80
N VAL A 107 22.01 24.90 -7.03
CA VAL A 107 21.86 26.34 -7.26
C VAL A 107 20.52 26.85 -6.74
N ALA A 108 19.42 26.10 -6.90
CA ALA A 108 18.12 26.50 -6.38
C ALA A 108 18.09 26.59 -4.84
N LEU A 109 18.85 25.73 -4.14
CA LEU A 109 18.88 25.65 -2.68
C LEU A 109 19.93 26.55 -2.03
N GLU A 110 21.10 26.70 -2.67
CA GLU A 110 22.25 27.43 -2.11
C GLU A 110 22.49 28.79 -2.78
N GLY A 111 21.89 29.02 -3.95
CA GLY A 111 22.02 30.26 -4.70
C GLY A 111 21.32 31.41 -3.98
N ASN A 112 22.06 32.48 -3.70
CA ASN A 112 21.51 33.75 -3.27
C ASN A 112 22.28 34.90 -3.92
N ALA A 113 21.71 36.11 -3.90
CA ALA A 113 22.30 37.29 -4.56
C ALA A 113 23.72 37.66 -4.04
N ALA A 114 24.17 37.08 -2.91
CA ALA A 114 25.47 37.34 -2.29
C ALA A 114 26.49 36.17 -2.44
N SER A 115 26.05 34.96 -2.79
CA SER A 115 26.88 33.75 -2.83
C SER A 115 26.92 33.19 -4.26
N GLN A 116 28.01 33.51 -4.96
CA GLN A 116 28.29 33.04 -6.33
C GLN A 116 28.97 31.66 -6.37
N SER A 117 29.26 31.03 -5.21
CA SER A 117 30.06 29.80 -5.14
C SER A 117 29.45 28.57 -5.83
N PRO A 118 28.12 28.30 -5.78
CA PRO A 118 27.55 27.15 -6.48
C PRO A 118 27.68 27.26 -8.00
N PHE A 119 27.66 28.50 -8.51
CA PHE A 119 27.78 28.81 -9.93
C PHE A 119 29.22 28.64 -10.43
N LEU A 120 30.21 29.10 -9.66
CA LEU A 120 31.62 28.92 -9.98
C LEU A 120 31.99 27.43 -9.98
N GLU A 121 31.45 26.63 -9.06
CA GLU A 121 31.68 25.19 -9.04
C GLU A 121 31.05 24.47 -10.23
N PHE A 122 29.82 24.83 -10.62
CA PHE A 122 29.21 24.35 -11.87
C PHE A 122 30.10 24.70 -13.07
N PHE A 123 30.57 25.94 -13.14
CA PHE A 123 31.40 26.42 -14.23
C PHE A 123 32.77 25.71 -14.31
N ASP A 124 33.47 25.58 -13.18
CA ASP A 124 34.77 24.91 -13.11
C ASP A 124 34.65 23.40 -13.40
N CYS A 125 33.58 22.75 -12.93
CA CYS A 125 33.39 21.31 -13.12
C CYS A 125 32.86 20.94 -14.52
N VAL A 126 31.92 21.74 -15.05
CA VAL A 126 31.14 21.43 -16.26
C VAL A 126 31.62 22.19 -17.49
N ILE A 127 32.05 23.45 -17.39
CA ILE A 127 32.50 24.23 -18.56
C ILE A 127 34.01 24.11 -18.76
N GLN A 128 34.81 24.36 -17.71
CA GLN A 128 36.27 24.29 -17.81
C GLN A 128 36.85 22.88 -17.55
N GLY A 129 36.02 21.99 -17.02
CA GLY A 129 36.42 20.67 -16.53
C GLY A 129 36.02 19.51 -17.47
N ARG A 130 35.41 18.48 -16.89
CA ARG A 130 35.34 17.09 -17.41
C ARG A 130 34.35 16.87 -18.57
N PHE A 131 33.83 17.93 -19.19
CA PHE A 131 32.53 17.90 -19.88
C PHE A 131 32.56 18.13 -21.40
N ASN A 132 33.65 17.76 -22.07
CA ASN A 132 33.66 17.44 -23.50
C ASN A 132 32.97 16.10 -23.86
N LYS A 133 32.13 15.57 -22.96
CA LYS A 133 31.50 14.23 -23.09
C LYS A 133 30.17 14.23 -23.82
N VAL A 134 29.45 15.35 -23.88
CA VAL A 134 28.12 15.40 -24.54
C VAL A 134 28.25 15.02 -26.01
N THR A 135 29.22 15.60 -26.71
CA THR A 135 29.51 15.29 -28.11
C THR A 135 29.98 13.85 -28.31
N ASP A 136 30.88 13.34 -27.47
CA ASP A 136 31.33 11.94 -27.49
C ASP A 136 30.18 10.95 -27.30
N ILE A 137 29.29 11.19 -26.34
CA ILE A 137 28.14 10.33 -26.07
C ILE A 137 27.17 10.35 -27.26
N ILE A 138 26.87 11.54 -27.82
CA ILE A 138 26.02 11.66 -29.01
C ILE A 138 26.64 10.92 -30.20
N GLU A 139 27.94 11.08 -30.44
CA GLU A 139 28.65 10.41 -31.52
C GLU A 139 28.62 8.88 -31.35
N ARG A 140 28.88 8.37 -30.14
CA ARG A 140 28.79 6.94 -29.82
C ARG A 140 27.36 6.40 -30.02
N LEU A 141 26.34 7.12 -29.56
CA LEU A 141 24.94 6.74 -29.76
C LEU A 141 24.61 6.66 -31.25
N ASN A 142 24.97 7.68 -32.03
CA ASN A 142 24.72 7.72 -33.47
C ASN A 142 25.46 6.61 -34.21
N ASN A 143 26.72 6.35 -33.87
CA ASN A 143 27.53 5.30 -34.48
C ASN A 143 26.90 3.92 -34.26
N VAL A 144 26.62 3.55 -32.99
CA VAL A 144 26.03 2.25 -32.67
C VAL A 144 24.60 2.12 -33.22
N SER A 145 23.80 3.19 -33.16
CA SER A 145 22.46 3.20 -33.76
C SER A 145 22.52 2.94 -35.26
N SER A 146 23.44 3.61 -35.97
CA SER A 146 23.58 3.45 -37.42
C SER A 146 24.00 2.02 -37.82
N GLU A 147 24.80 1.35 -37.01
CA GLU A 147 25.19 -0.05 -37.24
C GLU A 147 24.01 -1.00 -37.02
N LEU A 148 23.25 -0.80 -35.93
CA LEU A 148 22.05 -1.58 -35.64
C LEU A 148 20.95 -1.38 -36.68
N GLU A 149 20.79 -0.17 -37.22
CA GLU A 149 19.84 0.11 -38.30
C GLU A 149 20.21 -0.61 -39.60
N LYS A 150 21.51 -0.74 -39.92
CA LYS A 150 21.98 -1.51 -41.09
C LYS A 150 21.67 -3.00 -40.96
N LEU A 151 21.50 -3.51 -39.75
CA LEU A 151 21.10 -4.89 -39.46
C LEU A 151 19.57 -5.11 -39.55
N GLY A 152 18.80 -4.10 -39.95
CA GLY A 152 17.37 -4.25 -40.24
C GLY A 152 16.46 -4.20 -39.01
N LEU A 153 16.89 -3.58 -37.91
CA LEU A 153 16.09 -3.36 -36.70
C LEU A 153 14.99 -2.27 -36.85
N ARG A 154 14.40 -2.14 -38.05
CA ARG A 154 13.37 -1.12 -38.37
C ARG A 154 11.94 -1.54 -38.00
N GLU A 155 11.69 -2.83 -37.84
CA GLU A 155 10.36 -3.35 -37.53
C GLU A 155 10.04 -3.22 -36.04
N ILE A 156 8.86 -2.68 -35.73
CA ILE A 156 8.37 -2.50 -34.35
C ILE A 156 7.98 -3.89 -33.81
N PRO A 157 8.51 -4.34 -32.66
CA PRO A 157 8.02 -5.54 -32.00
C PRO A 157 6.53 -5.35 -31.70
N GLN A 158 5.70 -6.38 -31.88
CA GLN A 158 4.28 -6.28 -31.52
C GLN A 158 4.16 -5.91 -30.03
N ARG A 159 3.84 -4.65 -29.77
CA ARG A 159 3.57 -4.12 -28.43
C ARG A 159 2.12 -4.40 -28.11
N PHE A 160 1.87 -5.05 -26.98
CA PHE A 160 0.51 -5.30 -26.52
C PHE A 160 0.17 -4.29 -25.44
N ASP A 161 -1.01 -3.68 -25.61
CA ASP A 161 -1.51 -2.62 -24.75
C ASP A 161 -1.83 -3.15 -23.34
N LYS A 162 -1.74 -2.26 -22.35
CA LYS A 162 -2.08 -2.51 -20.94
C LYS A 162 -3.59 -2.78 -20.79
N THR A 163 -4.09 -3.95 -21.15
CA THR A 163 -5.49 -4.30 -20.83
C THR A 163 -5.67 -5.77 -20.53
N LEU A 164 -5.61 -6.08 -19.23
CA LEU A 164 -6.37 -7.07 -18.46
C LEU A 164 -5.48 -7.59 -17.33
N ARG A 165 -5.54 -6.90 -16.19
CA ARG A 165 -4.98 -7.36 -14.92
C ARG A 165 -5.98 -8.35 -14.31
N PRO A 166 -5.65 -9.65 -14.15
CA PRO A 166 -6.47 -10.54 -13.34
C PRO A 166 -6.34 -10.14 -11.86
N GLU A 167 -7.45 -10.21 -11.11
CA GLU A 167 -7.39 -10.11 -9.66
C GLU A 167 -6.61 -11.30 -9.09
N THR A 168 -5.50 -11.04 -8.40
CA THR A 168 -4.71 -12.06 -7.70
C THR A 168 -4.93 -11.95 -6.20
N SER A 169 -5.24 -13.07 -5.55
CA SER A 169 -5.40 -13.13 -4.09
C SER A 169 -4.06 -13.31 -3.38
N SER A 170 -3.96 -12.78 -2.17
CA SER A 170 -2.76 -12.81 -1.33
C SER A 170 -2.53 -14.14 -0.59
N PHE A 171 -3.39 -15.13 -0.84
CA PHE A 171 -3.31 -16.47 -0.28
C PHE A 171 -2.49 -17.38 -1.22
N PRO A 172 -1.69 -18.33 -0.70
CA PRO A 172 -1.05 -19.33 -1.54
C PRO A 172 -2.13 -20.03 -2.38
N SER A 173 -2.00 -19.96 -3.71
CA SER A 173 -3.00 -20.50 -4.66
C SER A 173 -3.12 -22.02 -4.54
N ASP A 174 -2.01 -22.71 -4.29
CA ASP A 174 -1.98 -24.16 -4.39
C ASP A 174 -2.08 -24.78 -2.98
N ARG A 175 -3.30 -24.79 -2.41
CA ARG A 175 -3.60 -25.65 -1.24
C ARG A 175 -3.47 -27.15 -1.59
N GLU A 176 -3.49 -27.48 -2.88
CA GLU A 176 -3.46 -28.82 -3.45
C GLU A 176 -2.35 -28.92 -4.50
N ILE A 177 -1.63 -30.04 -4.54
CA ILE A 177 -0.57 -30.30 -5.52
C ILE A 177 -1.18 -30.92 -6.78
N TYR A 178 -1.12 -30.22 -7.92
CA TYR A 178 -1.82 -30.67 -9.12
C TYR A 178 -1.18 -31.93 -9.73
N GLY A 179 -1.95 -33.03 -9.79
CA GLY A 179 -1.57 -34.26 -10.49
C GLY A 179 -0.41 -35.03 -9.86
N ARG A 180 -0.12 -34.81 -8.57
CA ARG A 180 1.02 -35.44 -7.86
C ARG A 180 0.62 -36.17 -6.57
N ASP A 181 -0.66 -36.49 -6.41
CA ASP A 181 -1.18 -37.13 -5.19
C ASP A 181 -0.54 -38.51 -4.94
N ASN A 182 -0.30 -39.26 -6.01
CA ASN A 182 0.35 -40.56 -5.94
C ASN A 182 1.82 -40.45 -5.50
N GLU A 183 2.57 -39.50 -6.03
CA GLU A 183 3.95 -39.24 -5.61
C GLU A 183 4.00 -38.76 -4.16
N LEU A 184 3.07 -37.89 -3.75
CA LEU A 184 2.96 -37.40 -2.38
C LEU A 184 2.79 -38.55 -1.38
N GLU A 185 1.85 -39.47 -1.64
CA GLU A 185 1.64 -40.65 -0.79
C GLU A 185 2.84 -41.59 -0.77
N LYS A 186 3.45 -41.87 -1.93
CA LYS A 186 4.64 -42.72 -2.02
C LYS A 186 5.82 -42.16 -1.21
N VAL A 187 6.08 -40.87 -1.27
CA VAL A 187 7.17 -40.27 -0.49
C VAL A 187 6.84 -40.29 1.01
N MET A 188 5.58 -40.08 1.40
CA MET A 188 5.16 -40.22 2.80
C MET A 188 5.33 -41.66 3.33
N GLU A 189 5.09 -42.67 2.49
CA GLU A 189 5.38 -44.08 2.81
C GLU A 189 6.88 -44.32 3.01
N LEU A 190 7.74 -43.78 2.14
CA LEU A 190 9.20 -43.86 2.27
C LEU A 190 9.73 -43.14 3.52
N LEU A 191 9.05 -42.05 3.94
CA LEU A 191 9.31 -41.36 5.20
C LEU A 191 8.73 -42.09 6.43
N SER A 192 8.14 -43.28 6.26
CA SER A 192 7.52 -44.10 7.32
C SER A 192 6.38 -43.39 8.07
N VAL A 193 5.65 -42.51 7.39
CA VAL A 193 4.54 -41.73 7.96
C VAL A 193 3.25 -42.59 7.99
N PRO A 194 2.65 -42.85 9.16
CA PRO A 194 1.48 -43.71 9.28
C PRO A 194 0.29 -43.25 8.42
N LYS A 195 -0.44 -44.19 7.83
CA LYS A 195 -1.64 -43.92 6.99
C LYS A 195 -2.86 -43.45 7.80
N ASN A 196 -2.94 -43.79 9.08
CA ASN A 196 -4.10 -43.46 9.92
C ASN A 196 -3.79 -42.32 10.90
N TYR A 197 -4.53 -41.23 10.82
CA TYR A 197 -4.51 -40.14 11.81
C TYR A 197 -5.39 -40.52 13.01
N THR A 198 -4.83 -41.16 14.03
CA THR A 198 -5.53 -41.30 15.31
C THR A 198 -5.31 -40.03 16.12
N GLY A 199 -6.25 -39.07 16.03
CA GLY A 199 -6.25 -37.79 16.76
C GLY A 199 -6.41 -37.91 18.29
N VAL A 200 -5.82 -38.93 18.91
CA VAL A 200 -5.82 -39.10 20.36
C VAL A 200 -4.40 -38.91 20.84
N HIS A 201 -4.21 -37.97 21.77
CA HIS A 201 -3.02 -37.91 22.61
C HIS A 201 -2.84 -39.27 23.32
N SER A 202 -2.16 -40.21 22.67
CA SER A 202 -1.70 -41.42 23.30
C SER A 202 -0.58 -41.02 24.25
N LYS A 203 -0.93 -40.93 25.54
CA LYS A 203 0.02 -40.86 26.66
C LYS A 203 1.20 -41.77 26.36
N ARG A 204 2.41 -41.20 26.36
CA ARG A 204 3.69 -41.91 26.26
C ARG A 204 3.67 -43.12 27.18
N LYS A 205 3.49 -44.32 26.60
CA LYS A 205 3.71 -45.58 27.31
C LYS A 205 5.23 -45.74 27.38
N ARG A 206 5.80 -45.61 28.58
CA ARG A 206 7.16 -46.07 28.89
C ARG A 206 7.24 -47.54 28.46
N GLY A 207 8.04 -47.84 27.44
CA GLY A 207 8.33 -49.21 27.06
C GLY A 207 9.04 -49.91 28.21
N SER A 208 8.48 -51.02 28.67
CA SER A 208 9.20 -51.98 29.48
C SER A 208 10.20 -52.72 28.59
N ASN A 209 11.33 -53.08 29.19
CA ASN A 209 12.33 -53.95 28.60
C ASN A 209 11.69 -55.27 28.16
N ASP A 210 11.69 -55.55 26.86
CA ASP A 210 11.70 -56.92 26.37
C ASP A 210 12.99 -57.13 25.60
N ALA A 211 13.87 -57.89 26.24
CA ALA A 211 15.07 -58.42 25.66
C ALA A 211 14.69 -59.55 24.69
N SER A 212 14.96 -59.35 23.41
CA SER A 212 15.27 -60.46 22.52
C SER A 212 16.43 -60.08 21.62
N THR A 213 17.42 -60.97 21.67
CA THR A 213 18.76 -60.91 21.12
C THR A 213 18.78 -60.95 19.59
N SER A 214 19.41 -59.95 18.97
CA SER A 214 20.10 -60.13 17.69
C SER A 214 21.32 -59.20 17.62
N THR A 215 22.48 -59.79 17.92
CA THR A 215 23.83 -59.50 17.38
C THR A 215 24.23 -58.04 17.17
N SER A 216 25.19 -57.62 18.01
CA SER A 216 26.10 -56.50 17.88
C SER A 216 26.72 -56.33 16.48
N THR A 217 26.37 -55.23 15.82
CA THR A 217 27.31 -54.44 15.02
C THR A 217 27.22 -53.00 15.51
N SER A 218 28.36 -52.45 15.92
CA SER A 218 28.53 -51.04 16.25
C SER A 218 28.31 -50.17 15.01
N ASN A 219 27.07 -49.89 14.64
CA ASN A 219 26.74 -48.94 13.59
C ASN A 219 26.32 -47.63 14.24
N GLN A 220 27.13 -46.59 14.04
CA GLN A 220 26.71 -45.21 14.30
C GLN A 220 25.35 -44.99 13.64
N VAL A 221 24.36 -44.52 14.41
CA VAL A 221 23.02 -44.22 13.90
C VAL A 221 23.14 -43.02 12.97
N SER A 222 23.36 -43.27 11.67
CA SER A 222 23.31 -42.26 10.63
C SER A 222 21.86 -42.03 10.22
N VAL A 223 21.48 -40.77 10.02
CA VAL A 223 20.13 -40.39 9.56
C VAL A 223 19.94 -40.89 8.12
N PRO A 224 18.91 -41.70 7.82
CA PRO A 224 18.64 -42.11 6.44
C PRO A 224 18.34 -40.90 5.55
N ILE A 225 18.92 -40.89 4.35
CA ILE A 225 18.82 -39.82 3.35
C ILE A 225 18.02 -40.34 2.16
N LEU A 226 16.87 -39.70 1.89
CA LEU A 226 16.03 -39.93 0.72
C LEU A 226 16.26 -38.82 -0.32
N PRO A 227 16.85 -39.13 -1.48
CA PRO A 227 16.96 -38.18 -2.58
C PRO A 227 15.68 -38.08 -3.39
N ILE A 228 15.23 -36.86 -3.68
CA ILE A 228 14.24 -36.52 -4.70
C ILE A 228 14.98 -35.92 -5.90
N VAL A 229 14.96 -36.63 -7.03
CA VAL A 229 15.75 -36.28 -8.22
C VAL A 229 14.83 -35.93 -9.38
N GLY A 230 15.22 -34.96 -10.21
CA GLY A 230 14.45 -34.60 -11.40
C GLY A 230 14.92 -33.31 -12.04
N ILE A 231 14.47 -33.03 -13.27
CA ILE A 231 14.89 -31.86 -14.04
C ILE A 231 14.48 -30.53 -13.39
N GLY A 232 15.06 -29.42 -13.85
CA GLY A 232 14.73 -28.09 -13.34
C GLY A 232 13.25 -27.71 -13.59
N GLY A 233 12.60 -27.06 -12.61
CA GLY A 233 11.22 -26.59 -12.74
C GLY A 233 10.13 -27.68 -12.72
N VAL A 234 10.48 -28.95 -12.50
CA VAL A 234 9.54 -30.10 -12.52
C VAL A 234 8.61 -30.20 -11.30
N GLY A 235 8.89 -29.42 -10.23
CA GLY A 235 8.09 -29.39 -9.00
C GLY A 235 8.65 -30.18 -7.81
N LYS A 236 9.96 -30.47 -7.76
CA LYS A 236 10.60 -31.18 -6.62
C LYS A 236 10.40 -30.45 -5.29
N THR A 237 10.76 -29.16 -5.25
CA THR A 237 10.59 -28.27 -4.11
C THR A 237 9.11 -28.19 -3.71
N THR A 238 8.20 -28.08 -4.68
CA THR A 238 6.75 -28.07 -4.44
C THR A 238 6.31 -29.37 -3.77
N LEU A 239 6.73 -30.54 -4.27
CA LEU A 239 6.45 -31.83 -3.63
C LEU A 239 6.97 -31.88 -2.19
N ALA A 240 8.22 -31.48 -1.96
CA ALA A 240 8.80 -31.42 -0.61
C ALA A 240 8.05 -30.46 0.32
N GLN A 241 7.62 -29.28 -0.16
CA GLN A 241 6.83 -28.32 0.60
C GLN A 241 5.46 -28.89 1.01
N HIS A 242 4.76 -29.58 0.10
CA HIS A 242 3.49 -30.23 0.41
C HIS A 242 3.67 -31.36 1.43
N ILE A 243 4.73 -32.16 1.33
CA ILE A 243 5.08 -33.18 2.33
C ILE A 243 5.25 -32.53 3.70
N CYS A 244 6.08 -31.48 3.80
CA CYS A 244 6.39 -30.81 5.06
C CYS A 244 5.16 -30.15 5.70
N ASN A 245 4.24 -29.65 4.87
CA ASN A 245 3.01 -29.03 5.35
C ASN A 245 1.88 -30.02 5.66
N HIS A 246 2.03 -31.29 5.26
CA HIS A 246 1.03 -32.32 5.46
C HIS A 246 0.81 -32.61 6.95
N LEU A 247 -0.46 -32.71 7.38
CA LEU A 247 -0.83 -32.92 8.78
C LEU A 247 -0.23 -34.21 9.38
N ARG A 248 -0.20 -35.29 8.59
CA ARG A 248 0.43 -36.57 8.99
C ARG A 248 1.92 -36.43 9.26
N VAL A 249 2.64 -35.60 8.49
CA VAL A 249 4.07 -35.36 8.63
C VAL A 249 4.35 -34.47 9.84
N LYS A 250 3.63 -33.36 9.99
CA LYS A 250 3.70 -32.47 11.16
C LYS A 250 3.38 -33.15 12.49
N SER A 251 2.58 -34.22 12.44
CA SER A 251 2.24 -35.02 13.64
C SER A 251 3.24 -36.15 13.90
N HIS A 252 4.05 -36.53 12.91
CA HIS A 252 5.00 -37.64 13.02
C HIS A 252 6.41 -37.19 13.42
N PHE A 253 6.83 -36.01 12.96
CA PHE A 253 8.14 -35.43 13.23
C PHE A 253 8.01 -34.25 14.20
N ASP A 254 8.93 -34.16 15.17
CA ASP A 254 8.94 -33.12 16.21
C ASP A 254 9.32 -31.74 15.59
N PRO A 255 10.57 -31.49 15.13
CA PRO A 255 10.86 -30.38 14.22
C PRO A 255 10.96 -30.88 12.76
N VAL A 256 10.35 -30.12 11.86
CA VAL A 256 10.62 -30.16 10.42
C VAL A 256 11.56 -29.01 10.12
N ILE A 257 12.81 -29.32 9.77
CA ILE A 257 13.89 -28.37 9.54
C ILE A 257 14.06 -28.21 8.04
N TRP A 258 13.75 -27.02 7.51
CA TRP A 258 13.88 -26.73 6.08
C TRP A 258 15.07 -25.84 5.83
N ILE A 259 15.98 -26.27 4.95
CA ILE A 259 17.22 -25.57 4.62
C ILE A 259 17.36 -25.56 3.10
N PHE A 260 17.67 -24.40 2.55
CA PHE A 260 17.94 -24.27 1.13
C PHE A 260 19.45 -24.29 0.85
N VAL A 261 19.88 -25.18 -0.04
CA VAL A 261 21.27 -25.34 -0.45
C VAL A 261 21.48 -24.59 -1.75
N SER A 262 22.23 -23.49 -1.68
CA SER A 262 22.62 -22.74 -2.88
C SER A 262 23.76 -23.43 -3.62
N ASP A 263 24.26 -22.82 -4.71
CA ASP A 263 25.41 -23.34 -5.47
C ASP A 263 26.65 -23.63 -4.58
N ASP A 264 26.79 -22.98 -3.40
CA ASP A 264 27.91 -23.16 -2.47
C ASP A 264 27.46 -23.86 -1.15
N PHE A 265 28.18 -24.92 -0.76
CA PHE A 265 27.88 -25.73 0.42
C PHE A 265 28.60 -25.19 1.68
N ASP A 266 28.13 -24.04 2.20
CA ASP A 266 28.67 -23.43 3.42
C ASP A 266 28.06 -24.06 4.70
N VAL A 267 28.85 -24.90 5.37
CA VAL A 267 28.48 -25.59 6.61
C VAL A 267 28.03 -24.62 7.72
N LYS A 268 28.68 -23.45 7.85
CA LYS A 268 28.39 -22.48 8.90
C LYS A 268 27.03 -21.83 8.67
N ARG A 269 26.77 -21.37 7.44
CA ARG A 269 25.47 -20.83 7.01
C ARG A 269 24.35 -21.84 7.22
N LEU A 270 24.51 -23.05 6.67
CA LEU A 270 23.51 -24.11 6.73
C LEU A 270 23.21 -24.53 8.18
N THR A 271 24.22 -24.54 9.07
CA THR A 271 24.02 -24.85 10.50
C THR A 271 23.20 -23.77 11.20
N LYS A 272 23.40 -22.48 10.87
CA LYS A 272 22.59 -21.38 11.43
C LYS A 272 21.14 -21.46 10.96
N GLU A 273 20.91 -21.68 9.67
CA GLU A 273 19.57 -21.86 9.10
C GLU A 273 18.84 -23.06 9.73
N ALA A 274 19.57 -24.15 9.99
CA ALA A 274 19.03 -25.31 10.70
C ALA A 274 18.57 -24.96 12.13
N ILE A 275 19.33 -24.15 12.86
CA ILE A 275 18.97 -23.69 14.23
C ILE A 275 17.74 -22.80 14.18
N GLU A 276 17.72 -21.85 13.27
CA GLU A 276 16.61 -20.91 13.11
C GLU A 276 15.33 -21.66 12.77
N SER A 277 15.37 -22.58 11.81
CA SER A 277 14.23 -23.42 11.44
C SER A 277 13.78 -24.34 12.58
N ALA A 278 14.71 -24.91 13.36
CA ALA A 278 14.38 -25.81 14.47
C ALA A 278 13.83 -25.11 15.72
N SER A 279 14.24 -23.86 16.00
CA SER A 279 14.01 -23.17 17.28
C SER A 279 13.27 -21.84 17.18
N GLY A 280 13.11 -21.28 15.97
CA GLY A 280 12.53 -19.96 15.72
C GLY A 280 13.38 -18.79 16.23
N LYS A 281 14.66 -19.03 16.54
CA LYS A 281 15.60 -18.03 17.08
C LYS A 281 16.91 -18.07 16.30
N GLU A 282 17.45 -16.89 16.00
CA GLU A 282 18.76 -16.77 15.38
C GLU A 282 19.90 -17.19 16.33
N ALA A 283 20.98 -17.73 15.76
CA ALA A 283 22.18 -18.11 16.49
C ALA A 283 22.99 -16.86 16.91
N LYS A 284 23.21 -16.68 18.22
CA LYS A 284 23.90 -15.50 18.78
C LYS A 284 25.43 -15.51 18.62
N THR A 285 26.02 -16.65 18.26
CA THR A 285 27.48 -16.86 18.20
C THR A 285 27.90 -17.21 16.79
N ASP A 286 29.11 -16.78 16.40
CA ASP A 286 29.62 -17.01 15.04
C ASP A 286 30.69 -18.11 14.96
N HIS A 287 31.01 -18.79 16.05
CA HIS A 287 31.95 -19.91 16.05
C HIS A 287 31.26 -21.23 15.68
N LEU A 288 31.80 -21.95 14.69
CA LEU A 288 31.21 -23.19 14.15
C LEU A 288 30.93 -24.24 15.24
N ASP A 289 31.89 -24.48 16.13
CA ASP A 289 31.74 -25.46 17.23
C ASP A 289 30.57 -25.11 18.16
N SER A 290 30.43 -23.83 18.49
CA SER A 290 29.36 -23.33 19.35
C SER A 290 27.99 -23.46 18.69
N ILE A 291 27.85 -23.08 17.41
CA ILE A 291 26.59 -23.25 16.68
C ILE A 291 26.26 -24.74 16.48
N GLN A 292 27.25 -25.60 16.24
CA GLN A 292 27.04 -27.05 16.16
C GLN A 292 26.57 -27.64 17.49
N HIS A 293 27.10 -27.17 18.62
CA HIS A 293 26.62 -27.57 19.95
C HIS A 293 25.16 -27.13 20.18
N VAL A 294 24.79 -25.90 19.76
CA VAL A 294 23.40 -25.41 19.85
C VAL A 294 22.47 -26.26 19.00
N LEU A 295 22.82 -26.55 17.74
CA LEU A 295 22.03 -27.42 16.87
C LEU A 295 21.87 -28.81 17.50
N ARG A 296 22.96 -29.39 18.01
CA ARG A 296 22.96 -30.71 18.67
C ARG A 296 21.96 -30.75 19.83
N GLU A 297 21.97 -29.76 20.72
CA GLU A 297 21.02 -29.73 21.85
C GLU A 297 19.57 -29.49 21.40
N ASN A 298 19.34 -28.73 20.32
CA ASN A 298 18.00 -28.52 19.76
C ASN A 298 17.37 -29.78 19.15
N VAL A 299 18.19 -30.67 18.57
CA VAL A 299 17.73 -31.90 17.87
C VAL A 299 17.83 -33.18 18.73
N LYS A 300 18.54 -33.11 19.86
CA LYS A 300 18.76 -34.23 20.77
C LYS A 300 17.44 -34.86 21.23
N ASN A 301 17.35 -36.19 21.17
CA ASN A 301 16.19 -36.98 21.59
C ASN A 301 14.85 -36.58 20.92
N LYS A 302 14.88 -35.94 19.74
CA LYS A 302 13.71 -35.62 18.93
C LYS A 302 13.72 -36.42 17.64
N ARG A 303 12.53 -36.76 17.12
CA ARG A 303 12.38 -37.35 15.79
C ARG A 303 12.29 -36.22 14.77
N ILE A 304 13.35 -35.98 14.02
CA ILE A 304 13.45 -34.81 13.14
C ILE A 304 13.26 -35.20 11.67
N LEU A 305 12.72 -34.29 10.87
CA LEU A 305 12.79 -34.34 9.40
C LEU A 305 13.63 -33.16 8.93
N ILE A 306 14.76 -33.41 8.28
CA ILE A 306 15.59 -32.35 7.67
C ILE A 306 15.35 -32.36 6.18
N ILE A 307 15.07 -31.20 5.59
CA ILE A 307 14.94 -31.01 4.15
C ILE A 307 16.08 -30.13 3.69
N LEU A 308 16.93 -30.67 2.81
CA LEU A 308 17.93 -29.90 2.08
C LEU A 308 17.45 -29.73 0.65
N ASP A 309 16.94 -28.54 0.33
CA ASP A 309 16.39 -28.24 -0.98
C ASP A 309 17.50 -27.78 -1.95
N ASP A 310 17.47 -28.29 -3.18
CA ASP A 310 18.37 -28.03 -4.32
C ASP A 310 19.87 -28.27 -4.05
N VAL A 311 20.25 -29.44 -3.55
CA VAL A 311 21.67 -29.79 -3.29
C VAL A 311 22.47 -29.97 -4.60
N TRP A 312 23.61 -29.29 -4.71
CA TRP A 312 24.54 -29.32 -5.85
C TRP A 312 25.82 -30.14 -5.58
N ASP A 313 26.62 -30.35 -6.64
CA ASP A 313 27.88 -31.11 -6.63
C ASP A 313 28.91 -30.55 -5.62
N ASP A 314 28.75 -29.29 -5.20
CA ASP A 314 29.58 -28.62 -4.19
C ASP A 314 29.60 -29.34 -2.83
N ALA A 315 28.51 -30.03 -2.47
CA ALA A 315 28.45 -30.87 -1.27
C ALA A 315 29.47 -32.03 -1.30
N LEU A 316 29.94 -32.42 -2.49
CA LEU A 316 30.87 -33.51 -2.72
C LEU A 316 32.34 -33.06 -2.81
N LYS A 317 32.61 -31.75 -2.80
CA LYS A 317 33.97 -31.20 -2.78
C LYS A 317 34.74 -31.71 -1.55
N GLU A 318 36.07 -31.74 -1.66
CA GLU A 318 36.97 -32.18 -0.57
C GLU A 318 36.63 -33.59 -0.01
N ASN A 319 36.23 -34.53 -0.89
CA ASN A 319 35.80 -35.88 -0.50
C ASN A 319 34.61 -35.90 0.49
N GLY A 320 33.69 -34.92 0.38
CA GLY A 320 32.50 -34.82 1.23
C GLY A 320 32.78 -34.44 2.68
N GLN A 321 33.94 -33.83 2.98
CA GLN A 321 34.26 -33.38 4.34
C GLN A 321 33.28 -32.34 4.85
N CYS A 322 32.85 -31.38 4.03
CA CYS A 322 31.86 -30.36 4.40
C CYS A 322 30.51 -31.00 4.75
N TRP A 323 30.05 -31.98 3.96
CA TRP A 323 28.86 -32.78 4.25
C TRP A 323 28.96 -33.50 5.61
N LYS A 324 30.09 -34.17 5.88
CA LYS A 324 30.33 -34.86 7.17
C LYS A 324 30.34 -33.88 8.34
N LYS A 325 30.95 -32.70 8.16
CA LYS A 325 30.97 -31.63 9.18
C LYS A 325 29.56 -31.13 9.47
N PHE A 326 28.72 -30.92 8.45
CA PHE A 326 27.32 -30.54 8.63
C PHE A 326 26.50 -31.61 9.36
N CYS A 327 26.71 -32.90 9.04
CA CYS A 327 25.96 -34.00 9.67
C CYS A 327 26.42 -34.33 11.11
N SER A 328 27.62 -33.90 11.53
CA SER A 328 28.20 -34.21 12.84
C SER A 328 27.27 -33.97 14.06
N PRO A 329 26.52 -32.85 14.14
CA PRO A 329 25.59 -32.60 15.25
C PRO A 329 24.40 -33.57 15.32
N LEU A 330 24.12 -34.30 14.24
CA LEU A 330 22.96 -35.19 14.09
C LEU A 330 23.20 -36.61 14.62
N ALA A 331 24.39 -36.91 15.15
CA ALA A 331 24.75 -38.27 15.57
C ALA A 331 23.91 -38.87 16.72
N ASN A 332 23.11 -38.06 17.43
CA ASN A 332 22.30 -38.48 18.59
C ASN A 332 20.79 -38.20 18.44
N VAL A 333 20.29 -38.15 17.21
CA VAL A 333 18.86 -37.96 16.94
C VAL A 333 18.06 -39.25 17.20
N CYS A 334 16.75 -39.14 17.42
CA CYS A 334 15.91 -40.31 17.68
C CYS A 334 15.80 -41.22 16.45
N GLN A 335 15.67 -42.53 16.71
CA GLN A 335 15.34 -43.51 15.68
C GLN A 335 14.01 -43.15 14.98
N GLY A 336 14.03 -43.21 13.64
CA GLY A 336 12.95 -42.73 12.78
C GLY A 336 13.09 -41.27 12.32
N SER A 337 14.19 -40.59 12.64
CA SER A 337 14.54 -39.31 12.01
C SER A 337 14.98 -39.53 10.56
N MET A 338 14.66 -38.59 9.66
CA MET A 338 14.92 -38.71 8.22
C MET A 338 15.51 -37.42 7.66
N MET A 339 16.29 -37.54 6.58
CA MET A 339 16.74 -36.42 5.76
C MET A 339 16.22 -36.58 4.34
N LEU A 340 15.57 -35.54 3.82
CA LEU A 340 15.08 -35.45 2.45
C LEU A 340 15.99 -34.47 1.70
N ILE A 341 16.57 -34.88 0.58
CA ILE A 341 17.36 -33.98 -0.26
C ILE A 341 16.65 -33.82 -1.60
N THR A 342 16.52 -32.60 -2.14
CA THR A 342 16.10 -32.42 -3.54
C THR A 342 17.33 -32.06 -4.37
N THR A 343 17.47 -32.63 -5.56
CA THR A 343 18.63 -32.35 -6.44
C THR A 343 18.31 -32.57 -7.91
N ARG A 344 19.08 -31.91 -8.78
CA ARG A 344 19.11 -32.17 -10.23
C ARG A 344 20.26 -33.10 -10.62
N SER A 345 21.24 -33.29 -9.73
CA SER A 345 22.45 -34.06 -9.98
C SER A 345 22.29 -35.51 -9.55
N SER A 346 22.36 -36.42 -10.51
CA SER A 346 22.41 -37.86 -10.24
C SER A 346 23.67 -38.24 -9.45
N LYS A 347 24.77 -37.48 -9.59
CA LYS A 347 26.00 -37.69 -8.81
C LYS A 347 25.77 -37.42 -7.32
N VAL A 348 25.12 -36.30 -6.96
CA VAL A 348 24.75 -35.95 -5.59
C VAL A 348 23.83 -37.00 -4.98
N SER A 349 22.81 -37.39 -5.74
CA SER A 349 21.87 -38.44 -5.32
C SER A 349 22.58 -39.76 -4.98
N ASN A 350 23.48 -40.22 -5.84
CA ASN A 350 24.20 -41.50 -5.64
C ASN A 350 25.26 -41.43 -4.54
N ALA A 351 25.88 -40.26 -4.33
CA ALA A 351 26.96 -40.08 -3.37
C ALA A 351 26.46 -39.81 -1.94
N LEU A 352 25.32 -39.12 -1.78
CA LEU A 352 24.76 -38.76 -0.48
C LEU A 352 23.56 -39.62 -0.06
N GLY A 353 22.80 -40.15 -1.03
CA GLY A 353 21.62 -40.96 -0.74
C GLY A 353 21.94 -42.26 -0.04
N THR A 354 21.20 -42.57 1.03
CA THR A 354 21.25 -43.90 1.66
C THR A 354 20.04 -44.75 1.30
N LEU A 355 19.01 -44.13 0.72
CA LEU A 355 17.79 -44.75 0.22
C LEU A 355 17.73 -44.61 -1.30
N GLU A 356 16.92 -45.44 -1.93
CA GLU A 356 16.72 -45.38 -3.38
C GLU A 356 16.17 -43.99 -3.79
N PRO A 357 16.76 -43.34 -4.81
CA PRO A 357 16.31 -42.03 -5.25
C PRO A 357 14.88 -42.04 -5.78
N PHE A 358 14.04 -41.15 -5.26
CA PHE A 358 12.71 -40.92 -5.79
C PHE A 358 12.77 -39.96 -6.98
N THR A 359 12.56 -40.48 -8.19
CA THR A 359 12.62 -39.66 -9.41
C THR A 359 11.28 -38.99 -9.70
N VAL A 360 11.26 -37.67 -9.73
CA VAL A 360 10.12 -36.84 -10.13
C VAL A 360 10.19 -36.62 -11.63
N ASN A 361 9.37 -37.38 -12.36
CA ASN A 361 9.23 -37.26 -13.81
C ASN A 361 8.44 -36.00 -14.19
N CYS A 362 8.53 -35.58 -15.45
CA CYS A 362 7.67 -34.53 -16.00
C CYS A 362 6.20 -34.91 -15.90
N LEU A 363 5.29 -33.92 -15.91
CA LEU A 363 3.86 -34.21 -15.91
C LEU A 363 3.48 -34.95 -17.20
N GLU A 364 2.66 -35.99 -17.06
CA GLU A 364 2.11 -36.73 -18.19
C GLU A 364 1.28 -35.80 -19.09
N ASN A 365 1.29 -36.00 -20.41
CA ASN A 365 0.75 -35.05 -21.37
C ASN A 365 -0.72 -34.64 -21.10
N ASP A 366 -1.57 -35.57 -20.66
CA ASP A 366 -2.97 -35.28 -20.37
C ASP A 366 -3.12 -34.40 -19.13
N ILE A 367 -2.46 -34.78 -18.03
CA ILE A 367 -2.40 -34.00 -16.78
C ILE A 367 -1.74 -32.63 -17.04
N PHE A 368 -0.69 -32.60 -17.85
CA PHE A 368 0.06 -31.40 -18.18
C PHE A 368 -0.76 -30.44 -19.06
N TRP A 369 -1.58 -30.95 -19.96
CA TRP A 369 -2.53 -30.14 -20.73
C TRP A 369 -3.56 -29.50 -19.82
N ASP A 370 -4.12 -30.26 -18.87
CA ASP A 370 -5.11 -29.72 -17.94
C ASP A 370 -4.49 -28.64 -17.04
N PHE A 371 -3.26 -28.86 -16.56
CA PHE A 371 -2.49 -27.85 -15.83
C PHE A 371 -2.19 -26.61 -16.69
N PHE A 372 -1.80 -26.78 -17.96
CA PHE A 372 -1.55 -25.68 -18.87
C PHE A 372 -2.82 -24.88 -19.16
N LYS A 373 -3.98 -25.56 -19.28
CA LYS A 373 -5.27 -24.87 -19.44
C LYS A 373 -5.58 -23.97 -18.25
N LEU A 374 -5.35 -24.45 -17.02
CA LEU A 374 -5.50 -23.64 -15.80
C LEU A 374 -4.59 -22.39 -15.81
N CYS A 375 -3.42 -22.50 -16.43
CA CYS A 375 -2.47 -21.38 -16.53
C CYS A 375 -2.85 -20.38 -17.63
N ALA A 376 -3.31 -20.86 -18.79
CA ALA A 376 -3.52 -20.07 -20.00
C ALA A 376 -4.95 -19.52 -20.18
N PHE A 377 -5.95 -20.13 -19.54
CA PHE A 377 -7.36 -19.73 -19.66
C PHE A 377 -7.90 -19.20 -18.33
N VAL A 378 -8.90 -18.30 -18.39
CA VAL A 378 -9.38 -17.52 -17.24
C VAL A 378 -10.35 -18.30 -16.33
N SER A 379 -10.90 -19.43 -16.78
CA SER A 379 -11.81 -20.28 -15.98
C SER A 379 -12.02 -21.66 -16.60
N ASP A 380 -12.51 -22.64 -15.82
CA ASP A 380 -12.98 -23.97 -16.28
C ASP A 380 -14.25 -23.91 -17.16
N SER A 381 -14.50 -22.78 -17.84
CA SER A 381 -15.65 -22.66 -18.73
C SER A 381 -15.45 -23.56 -19.94
N SER A 382 -16.40 -24.46 -20.17
CA SER A 382 -16.48 -25.44 -21.25
C SER A 382 -16.56 -24.87 -22.69
N ASN A 383 -16.12 -23.61 -22.90
CA ASN A 383 -16.16 -22.86 -24.16
C ASN A 383 -14.79 -22.20 -24.48
N ASN A 384 -13.69 -22.94 -24.34
CA ASN A 384 -12.40 -22.47 -24.88
C ASN A 384 -12.45 -22.47 -26.41
N ASP A 385 -11.81 -21.49 -27.05
CA ASP A 385 -11.69 -21.41 -28.50
C ASP A 385 -10.92 -22.64 -29.03
N PRO A 386 -11.53 -23.49 -29.90
CA PRO A 386 -10.89 -24.68 -30.43
C PRO A 386 -9.58 -24.40 -31.20
N GLU A 387 -9.45 -23.22 -31.81
CA GLU A 387 -8.23 -22.82 -32.53
C GLU A 387 -7.10 -22.52 -31.55
N LEU A 388 -7.39 -21.83 -30.44
CA LEU A 388 -6.40 -21.58 -29.38
C LEU A 388 -5.99 -22.88 -28.69
N GLU A 389 -6.93 -23.82 -28.47
CA GLU A 389 -6.59 -25.13 -27.93
C GLU A 389 -5.65 -25.89 -28.87
N CYS A 390 -5.92 -25.85 -30.18
CA CYS A 390 -5.04 -26.47 -31.18
C CYS A 390 -3.62 -25.88 -31.15
N ILE A 391 -3.50 -24.55 -31.04
CA ILE A 391 -2.20 -23.88 -30.95
C ILE A 391 -1.52 -24.23 -29.61
N GLY A 392 -2.24 -24.20 -28.49
CA GLY A 392 -1.72 -24.59 -27.18
C GLY A 392 -1.17 -26.01 -27.16
N ARG A 393 -1.89 -26.96 -27.76
CA ARG A 393 -1.44 -28.36 -27.91
C ARG A 393 -0.18 -28.50 -28.75
N SER A 394 0.05 -27.62 -29.70
CA SER A 394 1.29 -27.62 -30.48
C SER A 394 2.49 -27.00 -29.73
N ILE A 395 2.24 -26.16 -28.72
CA ILE A 395 3.28 -25.54 -27.87
C ILE A 395 3.72 -26.51 -26.77
N LEU A 396 2.81 -27.32 -26.23
CA LEU A 396 3.04 -28.31 -25.17
C LEU A 396 4.35 -29.12 -25.29
N PRO A 397 4.68 -29.74 -26.44
CA PRO A 397 5.93 -30.49 -26.60
C PRO A 397 7.18 -29.64 -26.36
N LYS A 398 7.13 -28.33 -26.66
CA LYS A 398 8.23 -27.39 -26.46
C LYS A 398 8.44 -27.05 -24.97
N LEU A 399 7.45 -27.28 -24.12
CA LEU A 399 7.50 -27.03 -22.66
C LEU A 399 8.00 -28.24 -21.86
N LYS A 400 8.25 -29.38 -22.52
CA LYS A 400 8.84 -30.61 -21.94
C LYS A 400 8.18 -31.06 -20.62
N GLY A 401 6.87 -30.88 -20.48
CA GLY A 401 6.15 -31.31 -19.26
C GLY A 401 6.49 -30.53 -17.99
N SER A 402 7.12 -29.35 -18.11
CA SER A 402 7.57 -28.52 -16.97
C SER A 402 6.45 -27.61 -16.45
N PRO A 403 6.01 -27.76 -15.19
CA PRO A 403 5.03 -26.87 -14.56
C PRO A 403 5.47 -25.40 -14.55
N LEU A 404 6.76 -25.11 -14.35
CA LEU A 404 7.26 -23.74 -14.37
C LEU A 404 7.13 -23.12 -15.77
N ALA A 405 7.53 -23.83 -16.82
CA ALA A 405 7.41 -23.35 -18.20
C ALA A 405 5.94 -23.12 -18.58
N ALA A 406 5.05 -24.04 -18.18
CA ALA A 406 3.61 -23.90 -18.38
C ALA A 406 3.00 -22.72 -17.61
N LYS A 407 3.35 -22.51 -16.34
CA LYS A 407 2.87 -21.36 -15.55
C LYS A 407 3.35 -20.04 -16.18
N THR A 408 4.61 -19.96 -16.57
CA THR A 408 5.21 -18.73 -17.11
C THR A 408 4.66 -18.41 -18.50
N LEU A 409 4.66 -19.37 -19.44
CA LEU A 409 4.18 -19.14 -20.80
C LEU A 409 2.65 -19.12 -20.89
N GLY A 410 1.96 -19.96 -20.12
CA GLY A 410 0.50 -19.96 -20.06
C GLY A 410 -0.03 -18.61 -19.61
N ARG A 411 0.56 -18.00 -18.57
CA ARG A 411 0.18 -16.66 -18.14
C ARG A 411 0.52 -15.56 -19.14
N LEU A 412 1.57 -15.71 -19.94
CA LEU A 412 1.84 -14.81 -21.07
C LEU A 412 0.69 -14.89 -22.10
N LEU A 413 0.36 -16.11 -22.53
CA LEU A 413 -0.68 -16.35 -23.54
C LEU A 413 -2.07 -15.95 -23.07
N ARG A 414 -2.31 -15.98 -21.74
CA ARG A 414 -3.54 -15.51 -21.11
C ARG A 414 -3.75 -13.99 -21.24
N MET A 415 -2.69 -13.22 -21.50
CA MET A 415 -2.80 -11.77 -21.65
C MET A 415 -3.50 -11.36 -22.94
N ASP A 416 -3.48 -12.23 -23.96
CA ASP A 416 -4.12 -11.98 -25.25
C ASP A 416 -4.69 -13.28 -25.83
N HIS A 417 -6.03 -13.34 -25.92
CA HIS A 417 -6.77 -14.46 -26.48
C HIS A 417 -6.91 -14.40 -28.02
N HIS A 418 -6.23 -13.49 -28.71
CA HIS A 418 -6.20 -13.49 -30.17
C HIS A 418 -5.31 -14.61 -30.73
N THR A 419 -5.83 -15.33 -31.72
CA THR A 419 -5.12 -16.42 -32.41
C THR A 419 -3.77 -15.98 -33.00
N THR A 420 -3.66 -14.73 -33.47
CA THR A 420 -2.42 -14.17 -34.01
C THR A 420 -1.31 -14.13 -32.95
N HIS A 421 -1.61 -13.71 -31.72
CA HIS A 421 -0.66 -13.69 -30.61
C HIS A 421 -0.12 -15.10 -30.33
N TRP A 422 -1.02 -16.08 -30.20
CA TRP A 422 -0.66 -17.47 -29.95
C TRP A 422 0.19 -18.07 -31.08
N LYS A 423 -0.16 -17.79 -32.35
CA LYS A 423 0.64 -18.21 -33.53
C LYS A 423 2.03 -17.58 -33.55
N ASN A 424 2.17 -16.32 -33.11
CA ASN A 424 3.48 -15.65 -33.06
C ASN A 424 4.38 -16.26 -31.99
N VAL A 425 3.84 -16.55 -30.80
CA VAL A 425 4.59 -17.27 -29.75
C VAL A 425 4.96 -18.68 -30.23
N GLN A 426 4.04 -19.40 -30.86
CA GLN A 426 4.27 -20.75 -31.39
C GLN A 426 5.41 -20.79 -32.43
N LYS A 427 5.48 -19.78 -33.31
CA LYS A 427 6.42 -19.71 -34.44
C LYS A 427 7.72 -18.93 -34.14
N SER A 428 7.95 -18.53 -32.89
CA SER A 428 9.14 -17.75 -32.55
C SER A 428 10.45 -18.51 -32.82
N GLU A 429 11.43 -17.81 -33.41
CA GLU A 429 12.78 -18.32 -33.66
C GLU A 429 13.55 -18.64 -32.37
N LEU A 430 13.12 -18.09 -31.22
CA LEU A 430 13.71 -18.37 -29.91
C LEU A 430 13.59 -19.84 -29.51
N TRP A 431 12.65 -20.59 -30.08
CA TRP A 431 12.54 -22.04 -29.87
C TRP A 431 13.70 -22.83 -30.50
N GLU A 432 14.39 -22.26 -31.50
CA GLU A 432 15.42 -22.94 -32.30
C GLU A 432 16.86 -22.77 -31.75
N LEU A 433 17.02 -22.04 -30.62
CA LEU A 433 18.30 -21.87 -29.95
C LEU A 433 18.88 -23.23 -29.51
N LYS A 434 20.20 -23.43 -29.67
CA LYS A 434 20.89 -24.66 -29.24
C LYS A 434 20.68 -24.89 -27.74
N GLN A 435 20.20 -26.08 -27.37
CA GLN A 435 19.79 -26.44 -26.02
C GLN A 435 20.23 -27.86 -25.66
N GLU A 436 20.39 -28.14 -24.37
CA GLU A 436 20.40 -29.51 -23.88
C GLU A 436 18.96 -30.07 -23.86
N GLU A 437 18.80 -31.40 -23.96
CA GLU A 437 17.48 -32.05 -24.08
C GLU A 437 16.52 -31.71 -22.92
N THR A 438 17.02 -31.22 -21.78
CA THR A 438 16.23 -30.87 -20.58
C THR A 438 15.97 -29.38 -20.35
N ASP A 439 16.47 -28.48 -21.22
CA ASP A 439 16.35 -27.03 -20.99
C ASP A 439 14.94 -26.49 -21.25
N ILE A 440 14.46 -25.61 -20.36
CA ILE A 440 13.22 -24.83 -20.50
C ILE A 440 13.48 -23.33 -20.64
N LEU A 441 14.76 -22.93 -20.69
CA LEU A 441 15.19 -21.54 -20.76
C LEU A 441 14.57 -20.74 -21.91
N PRO A 442 14.32 -21.28 -23.12
CA PRO A 442 13.66 -20.52 -24.18
C PRO A 442 12.22 -20.11 -23.86
N ALA A 443 11.47 -20.96 -23.15
CA ALA A 443 10.11 -20.63 -22.74
C ALA A 443 10.10 -19.47 -21.73
N LEU A 444 11.10 -19.43 -20.83
CA LEU A 444 11.27 -18.34 -19.88
C LEU A 444 11.75 -17.06 -20.58
N GLN A 445 12.71 -17.19 -21.50
CA GLN A 445 13.23 -16.08 -22.32
C GLN A 445 12.11 -15.45 -23.15
N LEU A 446 11.22 -16.25 -23.74
CA LEU A 446 10.02 -15.75 -24.42
C LEU A 446 9.17 -14.91 -23.47
N SER A 447 8.84 -15.42 -22.28
CA SER A 447 8.05 -14.65 -21.32
C SER A 447 8.69 -13.31 -20.95
N TYR A 448 10.02 -13.25 -20.84
CA TYR A 448 10.74 -12.01 -20.61
C TYR A 448 10.75 -11.06 -21.82
N MET A 449 10.93 -11.58 -23.03
CA MET A 449 10.95 -10.75 -24.24
C MET A 449 9.63 -9.99 -24.43
N TYR A 450 8.51 -10.59 -24.03
CA TYR A 450 7.18 -9.98 -24.06
C TYR A 450 6.86 -9.07 -22.85
N LEU A 451 7.79 -8.85 -21.92
CA LEU A 451 7.62 -7.82 -20.88
C LEU A 451 7.72 -6.41 -21.47
N LEU A 452 7.01 -5.46 -20.87
CA LEU A 452 7.20 -4.04 -21.16
C LEU A 452 8.61 -3.61 -20.72
N LEU A 453 9.20 -2.63 -21.42
CA LEU A 453 10.58 -2.17 -21.17
C LEU A 453 10.86 -1.83 -19.70
N HIS A 454 9.95 -1.14 -19.01
CA HIS A 454 10.13 -0.82 -17.59
C HIS A 454 10.15 -2.07 -16.69
N LEU A 455 9.32 -3.08 -16.98
CA LEU A 455 9.33 -4.36 -16.26
C LEU A 455 10.60 -5.17 -16.56
N LYS A 456 11.09 -5.14 -17.81
CA LYS A 456 12.36 -5.76 -18.18
C LYS A 456 13.50 -5.20 -17.35
N ARG A 457 13.59 -3.86 -17.20
CA ARG A 457 14.61 -3.18 -16.38
C ARG A 457 14.51 -3.57 -14.90
N CYS A 458 13.29 -3.61 -14.35
CA CYS A 458 13.06 -4.02 -12.97
C CYS A 458 13.49 -5.48 -12.73
N PHE A 459 13.12 -6.40 -13.62
CA PHE A 459 13.49 -7.81 -13.49
C PHE A 459 14.98 -8.05 -13.75
N SER A 460 15.56 -7.43 -14.78
CA SER A 460 16.98 -7.59 -15.13
C SER A 460 17.89 -7.13 -13.99
N PHE A 461 17.53 -6.07 -13.27
CA PHE A 461 18.22 -5.63 -12.07
C PHE A 461 18.31 -6.71 -11.00
N CYS A 462 17.27 -7.54 -10.85
CA CYS A 462 17.23 -8.57 -9.81
C CYS A 462 18.31 -9.64 -9.96
N ALA A 463 18.99 -9.73 -11.10
CA ALA A 463 20.19 -10.55 -11.29
C ALA A 463 21.36 -10.19 -10.34
N VAL A 464 21.31 -9.01 -9.71
CA VAL A 464 22.29 -8.57 -8.70
C VAL A 464 22.19 -9.39 -7.41
N TYR A 465 21.03 -9.99 -7.11
CA TYR A 465 20.86 -10.81 -5.92
C TYR A 465 21.38 -12.24 -6.15
N PRO A 466 21.89 -12.94 -5.13
CA PRO A 466 22.19 -14.36 -5.26
C PRO A 466 20.90 -15.17 -5.46
N LYS A 467 21.06 -16.43 -5.91
CA LYS A 467 19.95 -17.39 -5.95
C LYS A 467 19.30 -17.49 -4.56
N ASP A 468 17.98 -17.57 -4.56
CA ASP A 468 17.13 -17.74 -3.36
C ASP A 468 17.21 -16.60 -2.35
N TYR A 469 17.72 -15.44 -2.80
CA TYR A 469 17.68 -14.24 -1.99
C TYR A 469 16.22 -13.86 -1.68
N ASN A 470 15.90 -13.84 -0.39
CA ASN A 470 14.64 -13.32 0.12
C ASN A 470 14.70 -11.79 0.09
N PHE A 471 13.88 -11.16 -0.73
CA PHE A 471 13.74 -9.70 -0.74
C PHE A 471 12.38 -9.24 -0.26
N GLU A 472 12.38 -8.11 0.43
CA GLU A 472 11.18 -7.38 0.81
C GLU A 472 10.68 -6.56 -0.37
N LYS A 473 9.36 -6.60 -0.59
CA LYS A 473 8.70 -5.87 -1.69
C LYS A 473 9.00 -4.38 -1.66
N ASP A 474 8.85 -3.73 -0.50
CA ASP A 474 8.98 -2.28 -0.39
C ASP A 474 10.41 -1.81 -0.67
N SER A 475 11.41 -2.52 -0.13
CA SER A 475 12.83 -2.22 -0.35
C SER A 475 13.22 -2.32 -1.83
N LEU A 476 12.78 -3.37 -2.53
CA LEU A 476 13.05 -3.50 -3.97
C LEU A 476 12.32 -2.44 -4.80
N CYS A 477 11.07 -2.12 -4.43
CA CYS A 477 10.30 -1.05 -5.06
C CYS A 477 10.96 0.33 -4.91
N GLU A 478 11.53 0.63 -3.75
CA GLU A 478 12.31 1.86 -3.52
C GLU A 478 13.57 1.90 -4.38
N ILE A 479 14.30 0.78 -4.46
CA ILE A 479 15.51 0.66 -5.28
C ILE A 479 15.19 0.90 -6.76
N TRP A 480 14.10 0.34 -7.30
CA TRP A 480 13.70 0.60 -8.69
C TRP A 480 13.36 2.06 -8.96
N VAL A 481 12.74 2.74 -7.99
CA VAL A 481 12.48 4.18 -8.09
C VAL A 481 13.80 4.95 -8.07
N ALA A 482 14.73 4.59 -7.18
CA ALA A 482 16.05 5.22 -7.08
C ALA A 482 16.89 5.03 -8.35
N GLU A 483 16.90 3.83 -8.93
CA GLU A 483 17.57 3.56 -10.20
C GLU A 483 16.92 4.30 -11.39
N GLY A 484 15.66 4.72 -11.26
CA GLY A 484 14.90 5.41 -12.29
C GLY A 484 14.25 4.47 -13.30
N PHE A 485 13.86 3.26 -12.87
CA PHE A 485 13.16 2.28 -13.71
C PHE A 485 11.64 2.49 -13.75
N VAL A 486 11.12 3.38 -12.91
CA VAL A 486 9.69 3.58 -12.68
C VAL A 486 9.24 4.88 -13.30
N GLU A 487 8.26 4.82 -14.20
CA GLU A 487 7.72 5.99 -14.88
C GLU A 487 6.57 6.63 -14.05
N PRO A 488 6.53 7.96 -13.88
CA PRO A 488 5.39 8.67 -13.30
C PRO A 488 4.10 8.44 -14.09
N GLU A 489 3.01 8.12 -13.41
CA GLU A 489 1.73 7.77 -14.03
C GLU A 489 0.62 8.74 -13.55
N GLY A 490 0.54 9.92 -14.18
CA GLY A 490 -0.40 10.98 -13.77
C GLY A 490 -0.10 11.49 -12.35
N ASP A 491 -1.14 11.62 -11.53
CA ASP A 491 -1.04 12.07 -10.14
C ASP A 491 -0.79 10.91 -9.15
N ILE A 492 -0.56 9.69 -9.65
CA ILE A 492 -0.33 8.51 -8.81
C ILE A 492 1.10 8.59 -8.25
N PRO A 493 1.29 8.39 -6.93
CA PRO A 493 2.61 8.37 -6.34
C PRO A 493 3.52 7.32 -6.99
N ILE A 494 4.75 7.73 -7.31
CA ILE A 494 5.70 6.87 -8.04
C ILE A 494 6.04 5.57 -7.31
N LEU A 495 6.03 5.56 -5.96
CA LEU A 495 6.21 4.34 -5.17
C LEU A 495 5.03 3.37 -5.31
N ASP A 496 3.81 3.89 -5.52
CA ASP A 496 2.66 3.02 -5.78
C ASP A 496 2.70 2.49 -7.21
N THR A 497 3.20 3.28 -8.17
CA THR A 497 3.49 2.77 -9.52
C THR A 497 4.55 1.67 -9.49
N SER A 498 5.61 1.80 -8.70
CA SER A 498 6.62 0.73 -8.57
C SER A 498 6.05 -0.52 -7.91
N LYS A 499 5.18 -0.38 -6.92
CA LYS A 499 4.43 -1.51 -6.35
C LYS A 499 3.51 -2.19 -7.38
N LYS A 500 2.90 -1.44 -8.32
CA LYS A 500 2.15 -2.05 -9.43
C LYS A 500 3.08 -2.89 -10.32
N TYR A 501 4.24 -2.35 -10.69
CA TYR A 501 5.22 -3.09 -11.50
C TYR A 501 5.68 -4.38 -10.82
N PHE A 502 5.88 -4.32 -9.50
CA PHE A 502 6.19 -5.50 -8.71
C PHE A 502 5.08 -6.56 -8.81
N GLU A 503 3.83 -6.15 -8.59
CA GLU A 503 2.68 -7.06 -8.70
C GLU A 503 2.50 -7.60 -10.12
N ASP A 504 2.85 -6.83 -11.15
CA ASP A 504 2.82 -7.32 -12.54
C ASP A 504 3.84 -8.46 -12.74
N LEU A 505 5.04 -8.36 -12.18
CA LEU A 505 6.04 -9.44 -12.21
C LEU A 505 5.61 -10.67 -11.40
N VAL A 506 4.99 -10.48 -10.22
CA VAL A 506 4.39 -11.57 -9.44
C VAL A 506 3.28 -12.26 -10.24
N SER A 507 2.39 -11.49 -10.87
CA SER A 507 1.28 -12.01 -11.65
C SER A 507 1.76 -12.89 -12.81
N ARG A 508 2.93 -12.59 -13.38
CA ARG A 508 3.55 -13.35 -14.49
C ARG A 508 4.44 -14.51 -14.03
N SER A 509 4.47 -14.83 -12.74
CA SER A 509 5.30 -15.88 -12.13
C SER A 509 6.82 -15.60 -12.13
N PHE A 510 7.24 -14.36 -12.34
CA PHE A 510 8.66 -13.99 -12.27
C PHE A 510 9.15 -13.99 -10.81
N PHE A 511 8.26 -13.65 -9.88
CA PHE A 511 8.48 -13.74 -8.44
C PHE A 511 7.51 -14.73 -7.80
N GLN A 512 7.97 -15.38 -6.74
CA GLN A 512 7.19 -16.31 -5.93
C GLN A 512 7.16 -15.80 -4.50
N LYS A 513 5.99 -15.85 -3.86
CA LYS A 513 5.83 -15.47 -2.46
C LYS A 513 6.02 -16.70 -1.57
N VAL A 514 7.00 -16.66 -0.67
CA VAL A 514 7.37 -17.77 0.21
C VAL A 514 7.44 -17.23 1.64
N TYR A 515 6.66 -17.80 2.57
CA TYR A 515 6.63 -17.41 4.00
C TYR A 515 6.51 -15.89 4.32
N GLY A 516 5.92 -15.10 3.41
CA GLY A 516 5.74 -13.65 3.59
C GLY A 516 6.78 -12.78 2.87
N THR A 517 7.89 -13.36 2.42
CA THR A 517 8.90 -12.72 1.55
C THR A 517 8.72 -13.14 0.08
N TYR A 518 9.51 -12.55 -0.81
CA TYR A 518 9.53 -12.91 -2.23
C TYR A 518 10.89 -13.48 -2.63
N VAL A 519 10.87 -14.45 -3.53
CA VAL A 519 12.04 -15.12 -4.12
C VAL A 519 11.90 -15.21 -5.65
N ILE A 520 13.02 -15.32 -6.34
CA ILE A 520 13.08 -15.63 -7.77
C ILE A 520 13.48 -17.09 -7.90
N HIS A 521 12.67 -17.89 -8.60
CA HIS A 521 13.00 -19.29 -8.88
C HIS A 521 14.31 -19.39 -9.67
N ASP A 522 15.19 -20.36 -9.38
CA ASP A 522 16.54 -20.46 -9.97
C ASP A 522 16.60 -20.32 -11.48
N LEU A 523 15.73 -21.00 -12.23
CA LEU A 523 15.71 -20.88 -13.69
C LEU A 523 15.30 -19.48 -14.19
N MET A 524 14.44 -18.78 -13.44
CA MET A 524 14.16 -17.36 -13.71
C MET A 524 15.36 -16.49 -13.32
N HIS A 525 16.08 -16.85 -12.27
CA HIS A 525 17.31 -16.17 -11.87
C HIS A 525 18.43 -16.36 -12.90
N ASP A 526 18.64 -17.57 -13.40
CA ASP A 526 19.58 -17.88 -14.49
C ASP A 526 19.24 -17.05 -15.74
N MET A 527 17.95 -16.89 -16.02
CA MET A 527 17.45 -16.04 -17.10
C MET A 527 17.76 -14.55 -16.85
N ALA A 528 17.58 -14.06 -15.62
CA ALA A 528 17.97 -12.70 -15.23
C ALA A 528 19.49 -12.48 -15.37
N GLN A 529 20.31 -13.45 -14.97
CA GLN A 529 21.76 -13.41 -15.15
C GLN A 529 22.18 -13.41 -16.62
N LEU A 530 21.48 -14.16 -17.47
CA LEU A 530 21.74 -14.19 -18.90
C LEU A 530 21.53 -12.80 -19.54
N VAL A 531 20.41 -12.15 -19.25
CA VAL A 531 20.05 -10.85 -19.85
C VAL A 531 20.83 -9.67 -19.24
N SER A 532 21.36 -9.83 -18.01
CA SER A 532 22.11 -8.82 -17.26
C SER A 532 23.60 -9.10 -17.12
N LYS A 533 24.16 -10.03 -17.90
CA LYS A 533 25.55 -10.53 -17.77
C LYS A 533 26.62 -9.43 -17.71
N HIS A 534 26.40 -8.31 -18.37
CA HIS A 534 27.34 -7.19 -18.42
C HIS A 534 27.01 -6.06 -17.43
N ASP A 535 25.79 -6.05 -16.89
CA ASP A 535 25.25 -4.97 -16.07
C ASP A 535 25.29 -5.33 -14.57
N CYS A 536 25.07 -6.60 -14.22
CA CYS A 536 25.00 -7.08 -12.84
C CYS A 536 26.13 -8.08 -12.52
N PHE A 537 26.67 -8.03 -11.31
CA PHE A 537 27.67 -8.99 -10.85
C PHE A 537 27.59 -9.27 -9.34
N ILE A 538 27.95 -10.48 -8.92
CA ILE A 538 27.94 -10.91 -7.51
C ILE A 538 29.35 -11.32 -7.12
N ILE A 539 29.86 -10.73 -6.05
CA ILE A 539 31.16 -11.08 -5.47
C ILE A 539 30.94 -11.99 -4.26
N LYS A 540 31.49 -13.21 -4.34
CA LYS A 540 31.45 -14.19 -3.26
C LYS A 540 32.84 -14.45 -2.68
N ASP A 541 33.87 -14.47 -3.53
CA ASP A 541 35.24 -14.81 -3.18
C ASP A 541 36.29 -13.83 -3.77
N THR A 542 37.55 -13.92 -3.31
CA THR A 542 38.69 -13.11 -3.82
C THR A 542 38.90 -13.23 -5.32
N GLY A 543 38.66 -14.40 -5.90
CA GLY A 543 38.81 -14.65 -7.33
C GLY A 543 37.80 -13.89 -8.19
N ASP A 544 36.69 -13.41 -7.64
CA ASP A 544 35.62 -12.78 -8.41
C ASP A 544 35.94 -11.32 -8.75
N PHE A 545 36.78 -10.64 -7.98
CA PHE A 545 37.19 -9.24 -8.21
C PHE A 545 37.89 -9.02 -9.57
N GLN A 546 38.50 -10.06 -10.14
CA GLN A 546 39.12 -10.01 -11.47
C GLN A 546 38.15 -10.36 -12.60
N LYS A 547 36.99 -10.94 -12.27
CA LYS A 547 35.94 -11.33 -13.24
C LYS A 547 34.87 -10.25 -13.41
N VAL A 548 34.89 -9.21 -12.57
CA VAL A 548 33.93 -8.10 -12.62
C VAL A 548 33.99 -7.43 -14.01
N PRO A 549 32.86 -7.36 -14.75
CA PRO A 549 32.83 -6.74 -16.06
C PRO A 549 33.21 -5.25 -16.03
N HIS A 550 33.84 -4.76 -17.10
CA HIS A 550 34.18 -3.33 -17.23
C HIS A 550 32.94 -2.42 -17.20
N ASN A 551 31.83 -2.84 -17.83
CA ASN A 551 30.59 -2.07 -17.92
C ASN A 551 29.61 -2.32 -16.76
N VAL A 552 30.04 -3.01 -15.70
CA VAL A 552 29.17 -3.33 -14.55
C VAL A 552 28.51 -2.07 -13.99
N ARG A 553 27.21 -2.15 -13.73
CA ARG A 553 26.40 -1.07 -13.16
C ARG A 553 25.91 -1.42 -11.76
N HIS A 554 25.65 -2.69 -11.49
CA HIS A 554 25.04 -3.15 -10.24
C HIS A 554 25.85 -4.29 -9.63
N LEU A 555 26.21 -4.15 -8.36
CA LEU A 555 27.08 -5.12 -7.70
C LEU A 555 26.56 -5.48 -6.31
N MET A 556 26.54 -6.79 -6.02
CA MET A 556 26.30 -7.34 -4.68
C MET A 556 27.58 -7.97 -4.13
N ILE A 557 27.95 -7.60 -2.90
CA ILE A 557 29.09 -8.14 -2.17
C ILE A 557 28.53 -8.96 -1.01
N LEU A 558 28.71 -10.28 -1.09
CA LEU A 558 28.28 -11.18 -0.02
C LEU A 558 29.25 -11.11 1.17
N ASP A 559 28.75 -11.44 2.36
CA ASP A 559 29.64 -11.53 3.53
C ASP A 559 30.51 -12.79 3.42
N SER A 560 31.83 -12.60 3.32
CA SER A 560 32.80 -13.69 3.15
C SER A 560 34.10 -13.39 3.89
N GLU A 561 34.63 -14.34 4.66
CA GLU A 561 35.92 -14.20 5.36
C GLU A 561 37.13 -14.27 4.41
N LYS A 562 36.90 -14.64 3.13
CA LYS A 562 37.97 -14.91 2.17
C LYS A 562 38.61 -13.65 1.60
N PHE A 563 37.94 -12.49 1.63
CA PHE A 563 38.46 -11.22 1.10
C PHE A 563 38.36 -10.09 2.13
N ASP A 564 39.27 -9.11 2.01
CA ASP A 564 39.43 -8.02 2.95
C ASP A 564 39.18 -6.63 2.31
N CYS A 565 39.53 -5.57 3.04
CA CYS A 565 39.36 -4.20 2.58
C CYS A 565 40.19 -3.85 1.34
N SER A 566 41.36 -4.45 1.16
CA SER A 566 42.20 -4.21 -0.01
C SER A 566 41.52 -4.71 -1.28
N ASN A 567 40.82 -5.85 -1.20
CA ASN A 567 40.00 -6.35 -2.29
C ASN A 567 38.85 -5.40 -2.60
N LEU A 568 38.15 -4.89 -1.58
CA LEU A 568 37.06 -3.93 -1.76
C LEU A 568 37.50 -2.61 -2.40
N LEU A 569 38.67 -2.09 -2.01
CA LEU A 569 39.26 -0.89 -2.62
C LEU A 569 39.58 -1.08 -4.11
N SER A 570 39.87 -2.32 -4.55
CA SER A 570 40.10 -2.60 -5.97
C SER A 570 38.86 -2.33 -6.85
N LEU A 571 37.66 -2.24 -6.25
CA LEU A 571 36.44 -1.90 -6.97
C LEU A 571 36.37 -0.43 -7.42
N CYS A 572 37.22 0.46 -6.87
CA CYS A 572 37.29 1.87 -7.30
C CYS A 572 37.61 2.02 -8.80
N LYS A 573 38.19 0.99 -9.45
CA LYS A 573 38.43 0.99 -10.90
C LYS A 573 37.14 0.94 -11.74
N HIS A 574 36.01 0.54 -11.17
CA HIS A 574 34.72 0.40 -11.85
C HIS A 574 33.85 1.66 -11.66
N THR A 575 34.29 2.78 -12.23
CA THR A 575 33.67 4.12 -12.07
C THR A 575 32.25 4.24 -12.65
N LYS A 576 31.79 3.22 -13.37
CA LYS A 576 30.46 3.11 -13.97
C LYS A 576 29.37 2.58 -13.03
N LEU A 577 29.74 2.17 -11.82
CA LEU A 577 28.82 1.59 -10.85
C LEU A 577 27.73 2.59 -10.41
N ARG A 578 26.48 2.12 -10.45
CA ARG A 578 25.29 2.79 -9.93
C ARG A 578 24.79 2.17 -8.63
N THR A 579 25.02 0.88 -8.40
CA THR A 579 24.56 0.19 -7.19
C THR A 579 25.69 -0.60 -6.54
N ILE A 580 25.85 -0.43 -5.23
CA ILE A 580 26.62 -1.31 -4.38
C ILE A 580 25.72 -1.78 -3.24
N LEU A 581 25.49 -3.09 -3.17
CA LEU A 581 24.84 -3.76 -2.06
C LEU A 581 25.91 -4.57 -1.32
N CYS A 582 26.25 -4.17 -0.10
CA CYS A 582 27.37 -4.74 0.64
C CYS A 582 26.92 -5.37 1.95
N ASN A 583 26.81 -6.70 1.97
CA ASN A 583 26.48 -7.45 3.18
C ASN A 583 27.69 -7.73 4.07
N LYS A 584 28.91 -7.43 3.59
CA LYS A 584 30.15 -7.70 4.32
C LYS A 584 30.20 -6.91 5.62
N SER A 585 30.27 -7.63 6.75
CA SER A 585 30.61 -7.04 8.04
C SER A 585 32.14 -6.91 8.15
N LEU A 586 32.67 -5.73 7.86
CA LEU A 586 34.06 -5.40 8.20
C LEU A 586 34.04 -4.65 9.52
N TRP A 587 35.01 -4.92 10.40
CA TRP A 587 35.14 -4.23 11.68
C TRP A 587 35.01 -2.73 11.44
N HIS A 588 34.05 -2.10 12.13
CA HIS A 588 33.41 -0.84 11.73
C HIS A 588 34.33 0.29 11.23
N LYS A 589 35.55 0.40 11.76
CA LYS A 589 36.51 1.45 11.34
C LYS A 589 37.04 1.23 9.92
N THR A 590 37.18 -0.02 9.47
CA THR A 590 37.79 -0.33 8.18
C THR A 590 36.79 -0.23 7.04
N LEU A 591 35.49 -0.47 7.29
CA LEU A 591 34.45 -0.24 6.28
C LEU A 591 34.25 1.25 6.00
N ALA A 592 34.31 2.11 7.03
CA ALA A 592 34.19 3.55 6.87
C ALA A 592 35.29 4.11 5.94
N SER A 593 36.53 3.61 6.06
CA SER A 593 37.61 3.99 5.13
C SER A 593 37.39 3.49 3.70
N VAL A 594 36.86 2.27 3.53
CA VAL A 594 36.51 1.77 2.18
C VAL A 594 35.40 2.60 1.56
N MET A 595 34.36 2.90 2.34
CA MET A 595 33.26 3.75 1.93
C MET A 595 33.74 5.15 1.56
N ASP A 596 34.70 5.71 2.31
CA ASP A 596 35.29 7.01 2.00
C ASP A 596 35.93 7.01 0.59
N HIS A 597 36.70 5.97 0.26
CA HIS A 597 37.30 5.81 -1.07
C HIS A 597 36.26 5.57 -2.16
N TRP A 598 35.21 4.78 -1.88
CA TRP A 598 34.12 4.62 -2.84
C TRP A 598 33.39 5.95 -3.07
N CYS A 599 33.19 6.76 -2.04
CA CYS A 599 32.58 8.08 -2.19
C CYS A 599 33.47 9.07 -2.97
N THR A 600 34.80 8.91 -2.93
CA THR A 600 35.73 9.76 -3.70
C THR A 600 35.93 9.30 -5.13
N GLU A 601 35.76 8.02 -5.46
CA GLU A 601 36.06 7.47 -6.80
C GLU A 601 34.81 7.05 -7.59
N LEU A 602 33.73 6.63 -6.92
CA LEU A 602 32.53 6.05 -7.56
C LEU A 602 31.36 7.05 -7.56
N TRP A 603 31.50 8.13 -8.34
CA TRP A 603 30.52 9.23 -8.32
C TRP A 603 29.13 8.86 -8.83
N GLN A 604 29.01 7.86 -9.71
CA GLN A 604 27.75 7.48 -10.38
C GLN A 604 26.78 6.66 -9.50
N ILE A 605 27.13 6.41 -8.23
CA ILE A 605 26.31 5.60 -7.33
C ILE A 605 24.95 6.29 -7.05
N ARG A 606 23.88 5.56 -7.35
CA ARG A 606 22.48 5.89 -7.06
C ARG A 606 21.94 5.13 -5.84
N VAL A 607 22.39 3.89 -5.67
CA VAL A 607 21.94 2.99 -4.61
C VAL A 607 23.15 2.48 -3.84
N PHE A 608 23.18 2.73 -2.54
CA PHE A 608 24.21 2.23 -1.65
C PHE A 608 23.54 1.52 -0.48
N SER A 609 23.87 0.25 -0.27
CA SER A 609 23.47 -0.50 0.92
C SER A 609 24.68 -1.09 1.61
N CYS A 610 24.77 -0.95 2.93
CA CYS A 610 25.78 -1.63 3.73
C CYS A 610 25.25 -2.11 5.09
N ALA A 611 25.99 -3.04 5.69
CA ALA A 611 25.75 -3.52 7.04
C ALA A 611 26.80 -2.95 8.02
N PHE A 612 26.39 -2.71 9.27
CA PHE A 612 27.25 -2.39 10.41
C PHE A 612 28.17 -1.17 10.23
N LEU A 613 27.64 -0.02 9.82
CA LEU A 613 28.42 1.22 9.68
C LEU A 613 28.36 2.07 10.97
N LYS A 614 29.50 2.44 11.57
CA LYS A 614 29.54 3.34 12.76
C LYS A 614 29.56 4.82 12.41
N GLU A 615 30.20 5.17 11.32
CA GLU A 615 30.40 6.56 10.90
C GLU A 615 30.23 6.67 9.40
N ILE A 616 29.49 7.69 8.96
CA ILE A 616 29.37 8.03 7.53
C ILE A 616 30.49 9.03 7.22
N PRO A 617 31.35 8.78 6.21
CA PRO A 617 32.45 9.67 5.89
C PRO A 617 31.95 10.99 5.29
N LYS A 618 32.70 12.08 5.47
CA LYS A 618 32.35 13.40 4.90
C LYS A 618 32.31 13.38 3.37
N SER A 619 33.10 12.51 2.74
CA SER A 619 33.12 12.30 1.29
C SER A 619 31.78 11.82 0.73
N ILE A 620 30.84 11.34 1.56
CA ILE A 620 29.50 10.94 1.10
C ILE A 620 28.81 12.03 0.26
N GLY A 621 29.05 13.30 0.59
CA GLY A 621 28.51 14.45 -0.16
C GLY A 621 28.98 14.53 -1.62
N ASN A 622 30.01 13.77 -2.00
CA ASN A 622 30.48 13.66 -3.39
C ASN A 622 29.58 12.76 -4.25
N LEU A 623 28.74 11.90 -3.64
CA LEU A 623 27.82 11.02 -4.37
C LEU A 623 26.57 11.77 -4.84
N LYS A 624 26.75 12.66 -5.83
CA LYS A 624 25.69 13.52 -6.39
C LYS A 624 24.45 12.77 -6.89
N HIS A 625 24.66 11.53 -7.35
CA HIS A 625 23.61 10.68 -7.90
C HIS A 625 22.86 9.85 -6.86
N LEU A 626 23.30 9.85 -5.59
CA LEU A 626 22.76 8.98 -4.56
C LEU A 626 21.30 9.32 -4.27
N ARG A 627 20.44 8.33 -4.43
CA ARG A 627 18.98 8.42 -4.22
C ARG A 627 18.50 7.45 -3.15
N TYR A 628 19.21 6.35 -2.92
CA TYR A 628 18.89 5.37 -1.90
C TYR A 628 20.13 5.03 -1.08
N LEU A 629 20.02 5.23 0.23
CA LEU A 629 21.02 4.80 1.20
C LEU A 629 20.35 3.88 2.22
N GLN A 630 20.85 2.65 2.34
CA GLN A 630 20.48 1.75 3.43
C GLN A 630 21.70 1.40 4.27
N ILE A 631 21.58 1.58 5.57
CA ILE A 631 22.52 1.09 6.57
C ILE A 631 21.74 0.11 7.44
N SER A 632 22.24 -1.10 7.60
CA SER A 632 21.55 -2.17 8.33
C SER A 632 22.39 -2.77 9.46
N GLY A 633 21.72 -3.37 10.43
CA GLY A 633 22.34 -4.06 11.56
C GLY A 633 22.47 -3.18 12.81
N SER A 634 22.43 -3.80 13.98
CA SER A 634 22.44 -3.10 15.29
C SER A 634 23.68 -2.22 15.48
N CYS A 635 23.56 -0.92 15.18
CA CYS A 635 24.67 0.03 15.15
C CYS A 635 24.30 1.39 15.78
N HIS A 636 25.29 2.08 16.36
CA HIS A 636 25.13 3.46 16.85
C HIS A 636 25.82 4.43 15.87
N LEU A 637 25.02 5.23 15.17
CA LEU A 637 25.46 6.30 14.29
C LEU A 637 25.50 7.61 15.10
N ASN A 638 26.67 7.92 15.65
CA ASN A 638 26.86 9.05 16.57
C ASN A 638 26.59 10.41 15.90
N SER A 639 27.03 10.59 14.66
CA SER A 639 26.75 11.83 13.91
C SER A 639 26.78 11.60 12.41
N ILE A 640 25.80 12.18 11.72
CA ILE A 640 25.79 12.28 10.26
C ILE A 640 26.51 13.58 9.87
N PRO A 641 27.51 13.54 8.96
CA PRO A 641 28.29 14.73 8.60
C PRO A 641 27.44 15.78 7.89
N LEU A 642 27.79 17.07 8.02
CA LEU A 642 27.10 18.17 7.31
C LEU A 642 27.09 17.99 5.78
N GLN A 643 28.13 17.36 5.23
CA GLN A 643 28.23 17.05 3.80
C GLN A 643 27.14 16.09 3.31
N PHE A 644 26.50 15.34 4.21
CA PHE A 644 25.33 14.53 3.86
C PHE A 644 24.19 15.37 3.27
N CYS A 645 24.09 16.64 3.67
CA CYS A 645 23.07 17.57 3.17
C CYS A 645 23.31 18.03 1.72
N CYS A 646 24.45 17.66 1.11
CA CYS A 646 24.73 17.89 -0.31
C CYS A 646 24.13 16.79 -1.21
N LEU A 647 23.50 15.77 -0.63
CA LEU A 647 22.82 14.70 -1.35
C LEU A 647 21.43 15.14 -1.81
N TYR A 648 21.32 16.20 -2.62
CA TYR A 648 20.03 16.80 -2.98
C TYR A 648 19.07 15.80 -3.65
N ASN A 649 19.60 14.82 -4.39
CA ASN A 649 18.83 13.77 -5.04
C ASN A 649 18.36 12.65 -4.10
N LEU A 650 18.72 12.65 -2.81
CA LEU A 650 18.39 11.56 -1.88
C LEU A 650 16.89 11.43 -1.69
N GLN A 651 16.35 10.23 -1.93
CA GLN A 651 14.92 9.91 -1.84
C GLN A 651 14.61 9.01 -0.65
N CYS A 652 15.49 8.07 -0.34
CA CYS A 652 15.31 7.11 0.74
C CYS A 652 16.58 7.00 1.58
N PHE A 653 16.43 7.14 2.90
CA PHE A 653 17.49 6.85 3.86
C PHE A 653 16.98 5.90 4.95
N ASN A 654 17.39 4.64 4.87
CA ASN A 654 16.97 3.56 5.76
C ASN A 654 18.13 3.11 6.66
N ALA A 655 18.18 3.59 7.89
CA ALA A 655 19.06 3.14 8.97
C ALA A 655 18.37 2.01 9.79
N LEU A 656 18.19 0.85 9.17
CA LEU A 656 17.50 -0.30 9.74
C LEU A 656 18.25 -0.83 10.96
N GLU A 657 17.56 -0.92 12.11
CA GLU A 657 18.12 -1.36 13.40
C GLU A 657 19.28 -0.50 13.93
N CYS A 658 19.56 0.65 13.31
CA CYS A 658 20.56 1.59 13.81
C CYS A 658 19.90 2.72 14.60
N VAL A 659 20.58 3.12 15.68
CA VAL A 659 20.27 4.30 16.48
C VAL A 659 21.01 5.49 15.86
N VAL A 660 20.27 6.52 15.44
CA VAL A 660 20.83 7.75 14.87
C VAL A 660 20.70 8.87 15.90
N GLU A 661 21.81 9.27 16.53
CA GLU A 661 21.73 10.19 17.68
C GLU A 661 21.27 11.60 17.31
N SER A 662 21.68 12.09 16.14
CA SER A 662 21.31 13.42 15.64
C SER A 662 21.43 13.53 14.12
N LEU A 663 20.58 14.39 13.54
CA LEU A 663 20.67 14.81 12.14
C LEU A 663 21.42 16.15 12.04
N PRO A 664 22.13 16.45 10.93
CA PRO A 664 22.78 17.74 10.71
C PRO A 664 21.76 18.89 10.63
N CYS A 665 22.21 20.13 10.86
CA CYS A 665 21.33 21.32 10.89
C CYS A 665 20.69 21.64 9.53
N ASP A 666 21.39 21.31 8.43
CA ASP A 666 20.97 21.62 7.06
C ASP A 666 20.24 20.44 6.40
N PHE A 667 19.71 19.50 7.20
CA PHE A 667 19.03 18.29 6.69
C PHE A 667 17.77 18.64 5.87
N ASP A 668 17.24 19.85 6.05
CA ASP A 668 16.14 20.43 5.28
C ASP A 668 16.50 20.71 3.81
N ARG A 669 17.77 20.66 3.41
CA ARG A 669 18.20 20.72 2.00
C ARG A 669 17.83 19.48 1.19
N LEU A 670 17.55 18.35 1.84
CA LEU A 670 17.23 17.07 1.19
C LEU A 670 15.78 17.03 0.62
N ILE A 671 15.39 18.02 -0.17
CA ILE A 671 13.98 18.29 -0.53
C ILE A 671 13.29 17.15 -1.29
N TYR A 672 14.03 16.17 -1.82
CA TYR A 672 13.50 14.98 -2.48
C TYR A 672 13.37 13.78 -1.56
N LEU A 673 13.75 13.88 -0.28
CA LEU A 673 13.64 12.81 0.69
C LEU A 673 12.16 12.47 0.92
N ARG A 674 11.79 11.24 0.54
CA ARG A 674 10.44 10.70 0.65
C ARG A 674 10.31 9.74 1.82
N ARG A 675 11.38 9.03 2.16
CA ARG A 675 11.39 8.04 3.22
C ARG A 675 12.65 8.16 4.07
N TYR A 676 12.47 8.18 5.38
CA TYR A 676 13.53 8.06 6.35
C TYR A 676 13.12 7.09 7.43
N LYS A 677 13.93 6.06 7.67
CA LYS A 677 13.66 5.04 8.68
C LYS A 677 14.89 4.89 9.56
N SER A 678 14.73 5.02 10.86
CA SER A 678 15.73 4.67 11.87
C SER A 678 15.05 3.94 13.03
N GLN A 679 15.82 3.39 13.97
CA GLN A 679 15.21 2.77 15.15
C GLN A 679 14.32 3.77 15.89
N GLY A 680 13.04 3.40 16.07
CA GLY A 680 12.04 4.23 16.74
C GLY A 680 11.46 5.39 15.91
N PHE A 681 11.97 5.68 14.71
CA PHE A 681 11.49 6.82 13.92
C PHE A 681 11.31 6.46 12.45
N VAL A 682 10.09 6.65 11.93
CA VAL A 682 9.75 6.38 10.53
C VAL A 682 9.02 7.56 9.94
N TYR A 683 9.66 8.25 9.00
CA TYR A 683 9.05 9.25 8.15
C TYR A 683 8.75 8.65 6.78
N ASP A 684 7.52 8.83 6.33
CA ASP A 684 7.07 8.58 4.96
C ASP A 684 6.29 9.81 4.50
N ARG A 685 6.68 10.41 3.37
CA ARG A 685 6.00 11.57 2.77
C ARG A 685 4.52 11.28 2.46
N MET A 686 4.13 10.01 2.38
CA MET A 686 2.74 9.56 2.16
C MET A 686 2.08 8.91 3.37
N GLY A 687 2.81 8.79 4.48
CA GLY A 687 2.35 8.09 5.68
C GLY A 687 2.21 9.02 6.88
N GLN A 688 1.35 8.63 7.82
CA GLN A 688 1.26 9.30 9.12
C GLN A 688 2.55 9.02 9.91
N LEU A 689 3.19 10.07 10.42
CA LEU A 689 4.22 9.89 11.45
C LEU A 689 3.54 9.30 12.69
N HIS A 690 4.06 8.19 13.21
CA HIS A 690 3.65 7.67 14.51
C HIS A 690 4.87 7.71 15.43
N LEU A 691 4.85 8.63 16.39
CA LEU A 691 5.87 8.70 17.43
C LEU A 691 5.61 7.59 18.46
N GLY A 692 6.66 6.82 18.76
CA GLY A 692 6.61 5.62 19.59
C GLY A 692 6.78 5.91 21.08
N THR A 693 7.28 4.92 21.83
CA THR A 693 7.46 4.99 23.29
C THR A 693 8.76 5.67 23.73
N HIS A 694 9.67 6.01 22.80
CA HIS A 694 11.02 6.57 23.09
C HIS A 694 11.15 8.02 22.61
N TRP A 695 10.55 8.92 23.37
CA TRP A 695 10.28 10.30 22.96
C TRP A 695 11.52 11.21 22.83
N GLU A 696 12.57 11.04 23.66
CA GLU A 696 13.77 11.89 23.61
C GLU A 696 14.51 11.81 22.28
N HIS A 697 14.66 10.60 21.77
CA HIS A 697 15.42 10.33 20.55
C HIS A 697 14.67 10.83 19.31
N GLU A 698 13.37 10.56 19.24
CA GLU A 698 12.52 10.98 18.11
C GLU A 698 12.41 12.51 18.00
N VAL A 699 12.30 13.21 19.12
CA VAL A 699 12.27 14.68 19.17
C VAL A 699 13.58 15.30 18.64
N ARG A 700 14.74 14.74 19.04
CA ARG A 700 16.04 15.20 18.55
C ARG A 700 16.17 15.07 17.03
N LEU A 701 15.63 14.01 16.45
CA LEU A 701 15.58 13.81 15.00
C LEU A 701 14.62 14.82 14.33
N MET A 702 13.42 15.00 14.89
CA MET A 702 12.42 15.92 14.35
C MET A 702 12.85 17.39 14.33
N LYS A 703 13.75 17.80 15.23
CA LYS A 703 14.26 19.17 15.33
C LYS A 703 14.85 19.69 14.02
N ASN A 704 15.53 18.82 13.27
CA ASN A 704 16.19 19.15 12.01
C ASN A 704 15.41 18.61 10.79
N PHE A 705 14.31 17.90 11.01
CA PHE A 705 13.44 17.38 9.96
C PHE A 705 12.31 18.38 9.65
N ASN A 706 12.46 19.20 8.60
CA ASN A 706 11.47 20.25 8.27
C ASN A 706 10.57 19.91 7.06
N GLN A 707 10.82 18.80 6.37
CA GLN A 707 10.17 18.40 5.11
C GLN A 707 8.91 17.56 5.33
N PHE A 708 8.13 17.82 6.38
CA PHE A 708 6.87 17.11 6.59
C PHE A 708 5.80 17.66 5.63
N TYR A 709 5.44 16.90 4.61
CA TYR A 709 4.40 17.24 3.65
C TYR A 709 3.09 16.53 4.04
N GLY A 710 1.97 17.27 3.98
CA GLY A 710 0.64 16.69 4.18
C GLY A 710 0.28 16.48 5.66
N ASP A 711 0.10 15.23 6.07
CA ASP A 711 -0.54 14.88 7.35
C ASP A 711 0.50 14.50 8.42
N LEU A 712 0.60 15.31 9.48
CA LEU A 712 1.41 15.02 10.65
C LEU A 712 0.52 14.58 11.82
N LYS A 713 0.77 13.39 12.37
CA LYS A 713 0.13 12.92 13.61
C LYS A 713 1.16 12.80 14.74
N LEU A 714 0.92 13.47 15.86
CA LEU A 714 1.70 13.33 17.08
C LEU A 714 0.83 12.65 18.13
N SER A 715 1.26 11.49 18.63
CA SER A 715 0.53 10.70 19.62
C SER A 715 1.31 10.62 20.93
N ASN A 716 0.64 10.26 22.02
CA ASN A 716 1.24 10.13 23.35
C ASN A 716 1.88 11.44 23.88
N LEU A 717 1.30 12.59 23.53
CA LEU A 717 1.82 13.90 23.92
C LEU A 717 1.85 14.12 25.45
N GLY A 718 1.09 13.35 26.23
CA GLY A 718 1.11 13.38 27.71
C GLY A 718 2.42 12.88 28.33
N ALA A 719 3.25 12.16 27.58
CA ALA A 719 4.56 11.68 28.03
C ALA A 719 5.70 12.70 27.80
N LEU A 720 5.46 13.80 27.08
CA LEU A 720 6.49 14.79 26.75
C LEU A 720 6.66 15.83 27.87
N SER A 721 7.91 16.28 28.08
CA SER A 721 8.15 17.52 28.83
C SER A 721 8.03 18.74 27.90
N LYS A 722 7.83 19.93 28.50
CA LYS A 722 7.79 21.21 27.79
C LYS A 722 9.05 21.45 26.95
N ASP A 723 10.23 21.20 27.53
CA ASP A 723 11.50 21.49 26.88
C ASP A 723 11.66 20.69 25.59
N LEU A 724 11.25 19.42 25.62
CA LEU A 724 11.37 18.53 24.46
C LEU A 724 10.26 18.78 23.44
N ALA A 725 9.06 19.15 23.87
CA ALA A 725 8.03 19.63 22.97
C ALA A 725 8.47 20.90 22.21
N ALA A 726 9.22 21.80 22.85
CA ALA A 726 9.76 23.00 22.21
C ALA A 726 10.83 22.69 21.15
N GLU A 727 11.57 21.59 21.30
CA GLU A 727 12.58 21.16 20.31
C GLU A 727 11.97 20.73 18.96
N ILE A 728 10.68 20.33 18.93
CA ILE A 728 10.00 19.91 17.69
C ILE A 728 9.89 21.07 16.68
N LYS A 729 9.79 22.32 17.17
CA LYS A 729 9.68 23.54 16.35
C LYS A 729 8.63 23.41 15.23
N LEU A 730 7.41 22.99 15.58
CA LEU A 730 6.30 22.77 14.64
C LEU A 730 6.06 23.96 13.69
N ASN A 731 6.22 25.19 14.17
CA ASN A 731 6.07 26.41 13.39
C ASN A 731 7.06 26.53 12.21
N ARG A 732 8.19 25.81 12.23
CA ARG A 732 9.15 25.75 11.12
C ARG A 732 8.78 24.74 10.04
N LYS A 733 7.81 23.85 10.30
CA LYS A 733 7.39 22.77 9.40
C LYS A 733 6.31 23.27 8.44
N ARG A 734 6.71 24.12 7.49
CA ARG A 734 5.82 24.93 6.63
C ARG A 734 4.91 24.13 5.69
N TYR A 735 5.21 22.86 5.45
CA TYR A 735 4.53 22.02 4.47
C TYR A 735 3.46 21.08 5.06
N ILE A 736 3.15 21.22 6.36
CA ILE A 736 2.08 20.45 7.01
C ILE A 736 0.73 21.04 6.60
N GLY A 737 -0.11 20.23 5.96
CA GLY A 737 -1.49 20.56 5.62
C GLY A 737 -2.48 20.12 6.71
N CYS A 738 -2.27 18.96 7.33
CA CYS A 738 -3.12 18.45 8.40
C CYS A 738 -2.28 18.09 9.63
N LEU A 739 -2.69 18.53 10.81
CA LEU A 739 -2.03 18.24 12.08
C LEU A 739 -3.00 17.52 13.01
N THR A 740 -2.62 16.34 13.51
CA THR A 740 -3.34 15.61 14.55
C THR A 740 -2.50 15.56 15.81
N LEU A 741 -3.02 16.08 16.92
CA LEU A 741 -2.37 16.07 18.23
C LEU A 741 -3.20 15.20 19.18
N GLN A 742 -2.61 14.11 19.65
CA GLN A 742 -3.30 13.08 20.43
C GLN A 742 -2.58 12.81 21.77
N TRP A 743 -3.32 12.94 22.87
CA TRP A 743 -2.87 12.53 24.22
C TRP A 743 -3.31 11.09 24.52
N CYS A 744 -2.60 10.41 25.42
CA CYS A 744 -2.93 9.04 25.84
C CYS A 744 -3.63 9.06 27.20
N LEU A 745 -4.70 8.28 27.35
CA LEU A 745 -5.57 8.24 28.54
C LEU A 745 -4.89 7.72 29.82
N TRP A 746 -3.73 7.07 29.72
CA TRP A 746 -3.11 6.30 30.81
C TRP A 746 -1.81 6.89 31.35
N ILE A 747 -1.26 7.91 30.68
CA ILE A 747 0.06 8.50 30.98
C ILE A 747 -0.12 10.03 31.06
N SER A 748 -0.75 10.50 32.14
CA SER A 748 -0.86 11.93 32.44
C SER A 748 -0.10 12.25 33.72
N GLN A 749 1.04 12.93 33.61
CA GLN A 749 1.61 13.64 34.75
C GLN A 749 0.82 14.95 34.89
N GLU A 750 0.08 15.11 35.98
CA GLU A 750 -1.01 16.09 36.16
C GLU A 750 -0.66 17.60 36.01
N HIS A 751 0.56 17.98 35.58
CA HIS A 751 1.05 19.36 35.68
C HIS A 751 1.74 19.97 34.44
N ASN A 752 2.10 19.21 33.39
CA ASN A 752 2.88 19.75 32.24
C ASN A 752 2.10 19.89 30.91
N GLU A 753 0.84 19.48 30.85
CA GLU A 753 0.12 19.22 29.59
C GLU A 753 -0.26 20.50 28.83
N MET A 754 -0.67 21.55 29.55
CA MET A 754 -0.91 22.88 28.97
C MET A 754 0.39 23.49 28.45
N GLU A 755 1.50 23.31 29.16
CA GLU A 755 2.80 23.87 28.77
C GLU A 755 3.35 23.19 27.51
N VAL A 756 3.20 21.87 27.40
CA VAL A 756 3.55 21.10 26.19
C VAL A 756 2.73 21.60 25.00
N PHE A 757 1.42 21.74 25.15
CA PHE A 757 0.59 22.20 24.03
C PHE A 757 0.89 23.67 23.67
N GLN A 758 1.27 24.48 24.65
CA GLN A 758 1.65 25.89 24.48
C GLN A 758 2.92 26.08 23.63
N VAL A 759 3.90 25.18 23.72
CA VAL A 759 5.14 25.25 22.93
C VAL A 759 5.02 24.59 21.54
N LEU A 760 4.02 23.74 21.34
CA LEU A 760 3.71 23.08 20.07
C LEU A 760 2.95 23.99 19.10
N HIS A 761 3.53 25.15 18.76
CA HIS A 761 2.93 26.13 17.86
C HIS A 761 2.80 25.56 16.43
N PRO A 762 1.58 25.36 15.89
CA PRO A 762 1.39 24.85 14.52
C PRO A 762 1.84 25.87 13.45
N PRO A 763 2.12 25.46 12.21
CA PRO A 763 2.38 26.38 11.11
C PRO A 763 1.10 27.15 10.72
N THR A 764 1.23 28.40 10.29
CA THR A 764 0.09 29.25 9.88
C THR A 764 -0.55 28.80 8.56
N SER A 765 0.16 28.00 7.76
CA SER A 765 -0.31 27.39 6.50
C SER A 765 -1.21 26.17 6.70
N LEU A 766 -1.54 25.81 7.95
CA LEU A 766 -2.31 24.61 8.27
C LEU A 766 -3.75 24.68 7.72
N ILE A 767 -4.20 23.60 7.08
CA ILE A 767 -5.54 23.47 6.49
C ILE A 767 -6.49 22.72 7.44
N SER A 768 -5.97 21.73 8.17
CA SER A 768 -6.76 20.87 9.06
C SER A 768 -6.07 20.66 10.41
N LEU A 769 -6.81 20.82 11.51
CA LEU A 769 -6.33 20.56 12.87
C LEU A 769 -7.26 19.59 13.60
N LYS A 770 -6.69 18.51 14.13
CA LYS A 770 -7.40 17.53 14.97
C LYS A 770 -6.76 17.48 16.36
N LEU A 771 -7.56 17.67 17.41
CA LEU A 771 -7.16 17.61 18.81
C LEU A 771 -7.91 16.47 19.50
N MET A 772 -7.19 15.49 20.03
CA MET A 772 -7.76 14.26 20.60
C MET A 772 -7.27 14.03 22.03
N TYR A 773 -8.20 13.69 22.93
CA TYR A 773 -7.93 13.35 24.34
C TYR A 773 -7.19 14.44 25.13
N TYR A 774 -7.28 15.71 24.72
CA TYR A 774 -6.55 16.79 25.38
C TYR A 774 -7.01 16.95 26.84
N PRO A 775 -6.09 16.84 27.82
CA PRO A 775 -6.42 16.85 29.25
C PRO A 775 -6.52 18.26 29.86
N GLY A 776 -6.16 19.32 29.13
CA GLY A 776 -6.24 20.68 29.66
C GLY A 776 -7.66 21.25 29.69
N LYS A 777 -7.85 22.28 30.53
CA LYS A 777 -9.14 22.97 30.67
C LYS A 777 -9.40 24.04 29.61
N SER A 778 -8.33 24.55 28.99
CA SER A 778 -8.33 25.65 28.02
C SER A 778 -7.33 25.40 26.90
N LEU A 779 -7.55 25.98 25.72
CA LEU A 779 -6.60 25.91 24.60
C LEU A 779 -5.43 26.92 24.80
N PRO A 780 -4.29 26.74 24.11
CA PRO A 780 -3.08 27.55 24.29
C PRO A 780 -3.19 28.96 23.68
N CYS A 781 -2.31 29.87 24.10
CA CYS A 781 -2.37 31.28 23.71
C CYS A 781 -2.02 31.54 22.24
N TRP A 782 -1.46 30.58 21.50
CA TRP A 782 -1.28 30.72 20.05
C TRP A 782 -2.61 30.66 19.26
N PHE A 783 -3.76 30.44 19.92
CA PHE A 783 -5.08 30.73 19.38
C PHE A 783 -5.58 32.17 19.65
N GLN A 784 -4.76 33.03 20.26
CA GLN A 784 -5.10 34.42 20.63
C GLN A 784 -4.24 35.44 19.85
N GLU A 785 -4.71 36.69 19.74
CA GLU A 785 -3.91 37.80 19.22
C GLU A 785 -2.61 37.95 20.04
N GLN A 786 -1.46 37.92 19.35
CA GLN A 786 -0.16 38.20 19.97
C GLN A 786 0.02 39.69 20.24
N ASN A 787 -0.73 40.25 21.19
CA ASN A 787 -0.39 41.53 21.80
C ASN A 787 0.63 41.27 22.92
N GLY A 788 1.92 41.11 22.58
CA GLY A 788 2.99 41.18 23.59
C GLY A 788 4.27 40.35 23.42
N CYS A 789 4.49 39.57 22.36
CA CYS A 789 5.78 38.87 22.14
C CYS A 789 6.71 39.66 21.20
N ASN A 790 7.41 40.65 21.77
CA ASN A 790 8.41 41.49 21.10
C ASN A 790 9.74 40.76 20.79
N GLU A 791 9.72 39.62 20.11
CA GLU A 791 10.94 39.07 19.48
C GLU A 791 10.76 38.69 18.00
N ILE A 792 9.55 38.82 17.43
CA ILE A 792 9.30 38.51 16.00
C ILE A 792 8.94 39.77 15.18
N ALA A 793 8.78 40.94 15.82
CA ALA A 793 8.42 42.21 15.17
C ALA A 793 9.54 42.89 14.37
N GLY A 794 10.61 42.16 13.98
CA GLY A 794 11.72 42.72 13.21
C GLY A 794 11.58 42.62 11.68
N VAL A 795 10.64 41.83 11.13
CA VAL A 795 10.68 41.48 9.69
C VAL A 795 9.39 41.78 8.92
N ILE A 796 8.27 42.10 9.56
CA ILE A 796 7.02 42.39 8.82
C ILE A 796 6.32 43.60 9.44
N ALA A 797 6.86 44.78 9.18
CA ALA A 797 6.14 46.03 9.38
C ALA A 797 6.30 46.85 8.10
N ASN A 798 5.39 46.64 7.15
CA ASN A 798 4.97 47.66 6.21
C ASN A 798 3.51 47.43 5.84
N ASN A 799 2.71 48.46 6.16
CA ASN A 799 1.35 48.77 5.73
C ASN A 799 0.15 48.27 6.58
N ASN A 800 -0.30 49.21 7.43
CA ASN A 800 -1.69 49.64 7.73
C ASN A 800 -2.80 48.60 8.06
N ASN A 801 -3.29 48.71 9.31
CA ASN A 801 -4.60 48.34 9.87
C ASN A 801 -5.24 46.99 9.48
N GLY A 802 -5.26 46.04 10.43
CA GLY A 802 -6.18 44.90 10.42
C GLY A 802 -5.68 43.73 11.28
N CYS A 803 -6.56 43.12 12.08
CA CYS A 803 -6.28 41.91 12.88
C CYS A 803 -5.44 40.88 12.09
N ILE A 804 -4.33 40.42 12.67
CA ILE A 804 -3.52 39.35 12.08
C ILE A 804 -4.27 38.03 12.29
N SER A 805 -4.92 37.52 11.25
CA SER A 805 -5.49 36.17 11.26
C SER A 805 -4.38 35.14 11.49
N VAL A 806 -4.44 34.42 12.61
CA VAL A 806 -3.38 33.47 13.01
C VAL A 806 -3.35 32.23 12.11
N PHE A 807 -4.53 31.73 11.70
CA PHE A 807 -4.68 30.56 10.82
C PHE A 807 -5.61 30.88 9.65
N SER A 808 -5.15 31.71 8.71
CA SER A 808 -5.94 32.12 7.54
C SER A 808 -6.33 30.98 6.59
N SER A 809 -5.61 29.86 6.62
CA SER A 809 -5.80 28.71 5.72
C SER A 809 -6.61 27.56 6.35
N LEU A 810 -6.97 27.64 7.63
CA LEU A 810 -7.60 26.54 8.36
C LEU A 810 -9.08 26.40 7.98
N THR A 811 -9.43 25.28 7.34
CA THR A 811 -10.79 24.97 6.88
C THR A 811 -11.49 23.90 7.73
N TYR A 812 -10.73 23.00 8.37
CA TYR A 812 -11.27 21.91 9.20
C TYR A 812 -10.70 21.91 10.62
N LEU A 813 -11.60 21.86 11.60
CA LEU A 813 -11.27 21.70 13.02
C LEU A 813 -12.03 20.52 13.62
N ASP A 814 -11.30 19.62 14.29
CA ASP A 814 -11.85 18.47 15.01
C ASP A 814 -11.35 18.45 16.44
N ILE A 815 -12.26 18.45 17.41
CA ILE A 815 -11.96 18.32 18.84
C ILE A 815 -12.73 17.11 19.37
N SER A 816 -12.02 16.08 19.83
CA SER A 816 -12.63 14.82 20.28
C SER A 816 -12.07 14.34 21.61
N ASP A 817 -12.96 13.84 22.47
CA ASP A 817 -12.62 13.20 23.75
C ASP A 817 -11.84 14.09 24.73
N CYS A 818 -12.00 15.41 24.63
CA CYS A 818 -11.37 16.39 25.53
C CYS A 818 -12.26 16.63 26.76
N GLU A 819 -12.25 15.72 27.74
CA GLU A 819 -13.21 15.71 28.87
C GLU A 819 -13.12 16.93 29.80
N LYS A 820 -11.91 17.49 29.99
CA LYS A 820 -11.66 18.61 30.92
C LYS A 820 -11.87 19.98 30.27
N LEU A 821 -12.00 20.04 28.94
CA LEU A 821 -12.10 21.28 28.18
C LEU A 821 -13.42 21.99 28.52
N SER A 822 -13.35 23.25 28.98
CA SER A 822 -14.53 23.99 29.46
C SER A 822 -14.87 25.27 28.69
N ASN A 823 -13.91 25.84 27.93
CA ASN A 823 -14.10 27.12 27.24
C ASN A 823 -13.49 27.08 25.82
N LEU A 824 -14.33 27.30 24.80
CA LEU A 824 -13.96 27.42 23.39
C LEU A 824 -14.07 28.87 22.87
N ASN A 825 -14.88 29.70 23.52
CA ASN A 825 -15.23 31.05 23.05
C ASN A 825 -14.02 32.00 22.97
N GLN A 826 -13.05 31.85 23.88
CA GLN A 826 -11.83 32.67 23.87
C GLN A 826 -10.88 32.38 22.70
N PHE A 827 -11.07 31.25 22.00
CA PHE A 827 -10.08 30.71 21.07
C PHE A 827 -10.60 30.60 19.63
N LEU A 828 -11.90 30.32 19.48
CA LEU A 828 -12.57 30.27 18.19
C LEU A 828 -13.20 31.62 17.85
N GLN A 829 -12.35 32.60 17.58
CA GLN A 829 -12.78 33.90 17.06
C GLN A 829 -12.59 33.96 15.55
N VAL A 830 -13.58 34.51 14.85
CA VAL A 830 -13.57 34.65 13.39
C VAL A 830 -12.36 35.40 12.88
N ALA A 831 -11.87 36.39 13.64
CA ALA A 831 -10.66 37.13 13.32
C ALA A 831 -9.42 36.22 13.18
N HIS A 832 -9.35 35.10 13.93
CA HIS A 832 -8.17 34.22 13.94
C HIS A 832 -8.26 33.09 12.92
N VAL A 833 -9.47 32.62 12.62
CA VAL A 833 -9.76 31.44 11.79
C VAL A 833 -10.90 31.76 10.80
N PRO A 834 -10.69 32.71 9.86
CA PRO A 834 -11.75 33.26 9.02
C PRO A 834 -12.30 32.27 7.97
N SER A 835 -11.49 31.27 7.61
CA SER A 835 -11.75 30.33 6.51
C SER A 835 -12.34 28.99 6.97
N LEU A 836 -12.80 28.89 8.23
CA LEU A 836 -13.34 27.63 8.75
C LEU A 836 -14.62 27.23 8.02
N GLU A 837 -14.57 26.09 7.35
CA GLU A 837 -15.69 25.49 6.62
C GLU A 837 -16.38 24.38 7.43
N ARG A 838 -15.63 23.71 8.32
CA ARG A 838 -16.12 22.52 9.02
C ARG A 838 -15.61 22.44 10.45
N ILE A 839 -16.53 22.27 11.39
CA ILE A 839 -16.23 22.11 12.82
C ILE A 839 -16.86 20.82 13.34
N ARG A 840 -16.05 19.97 13.97
CA ARG A 840 -16.48 18.78 14.70
C ARG A 840 -16.05 18.86 16.15
N ILE A 841 -16.99 18.68 17.07
CA ILE A 841 -16.73 18.57 18.51
C ILE A 841 -17.45 17.33 19.03
N SER A 842 -16.71 16.40 19.64
CA SER A 842 -17.27 15.15 20.13
C SER A 842 -16.75 14.76 21.51
N ASN A 843 -17.63 14.24 22.38
CA ASN A 843 -17.29 13.78 23.74
C ASN A 843 -16.61 14.85 24.63
N CYS A 844 -17.00 16.12 24.47
CA CYS A 844 -16.48 17.25 25.26
C CYS A 844 -17.53 17.76 26.27
N GLY A 845 -17.90 16.92 27.23
CA GLY A 845 -19.06 17.14 28.11
C GLY A 845 -19.00 18.31 29.10
N ARG A 846 -17.82 18.95 29.30
CA ARG A 846 -17.63 20.09 30.22
C ARG A 846 -17.56 21.45 29.53
N VAL A 847 -17.65 21.49 28.20
CA VAL A 847 -17.65 22.75 27.44
C VAL A 847 -18.91 23.53 27.78
N ALA A 848 -18.74 24.64 28.50
CA ALA A 848 -19.84 25.51 28.94
C ALA A 848 -19.88 26.85 28.19
N SER A 849 -18.76 27.27 27.59
CA SER A 849 -18.67 28.50 26.81
C SER A 849 -18.22 28.20 25.39
N THR A 850 -19.05 28.55 24.40
CA THR A 850 -18.81 28.32 22.97
C THR A 850 -18.72 29.62 22.19
N PRO A 851 -18.04 29.62 21.03
CA PRO A 851 -18.06 30.77 20.13
C PRO A 851 -19.46 31.01 19.57
N ARG A 852 -19.71 32.23 19.12
CA ARG A 852 -20.88 32.55 18.30
C ARG A 852 -20.67 31.96 16.91
N PHE A 853 -21.14 30.73 16.72
CA PHE A 853 -20.99 30.03 15.44
C PHE A 853 -21.56 30.81 14.24
N GLY A 854 -22.54 31.69 14.47
CA GLY A 854 -23.12 32.56 13.44
C GLY A 854 -22.17 33.59 12.86
N ASP A 855 -21.08 33.92 13.55
CA ASP A 855 -20.08 34.86 13.05
C ASP A 855 -19.20 34.22 11.94
N PHE A 856 -19.17 32.89 11.82
CA PHE A 856 -18.37 32.17 10.82
C PHE A 856 -19.09 32.11 9.47
N HIS A 857 -18.79 33.07 8.59
CA HIS A 857 -19.45 33.19 7.29
C HIS A 857 -19.12 32.08 6.27
N CYS A 858 -18.05 31.32 6.49
CA CYS A 858 -17.65 30.20 5.61
C CYS A 858 -18.11 28.83 6.12
N LEU A 859 -18.73 28.74 7.31
CA LEU A 859 -19.02 27.47 7.97
C LEU A 859 -20.13 26.72 7.26
N GLU A 860 -19.80 25.59 6.63
CA GLU A 860 -20.72 24.74 5.87
C GLU A 860 -21.16 23.50 6.66
N GLU A 861 -20.32 22.96 7.54
CA GLU A 861 -20.66 21.79 8.36
C GLU A 861 -20.36 21.99 9.85
N LEU A 862 -21.36 21.68 10.70
CA LEU A 862 -21.22 21.69 12.15
C LEU A 862 -21.71 20.36 12.72
N ILE A 863 -20.80 19.65 13.40
CA ILE A 863 -21.05 18.35 14.02
C ILE A 863 -20.75 18.45 15.51
N LEU A 864 -21.78 18.29 16.34
CA LEU A 864 -21.68 18.29 17.79
C LEU A 864 -22.25 16.98 18.33
N ASP A 865 -21.43 16.24 19.07
CA ASP A 865 -21.76 14.91 19.56
C ASP A 865 -21.36 14.76 21.04
N HIS A 866 -22.30 14.44 21.93
CA HIS A 866 -22.07 14.34 23.37
C HIS A 866 -21.39 15.59 23.99
N CYS A 867 -21.85 16.78 23.59
CA CYS A 867 -21.33 18.07 24.05
C CYS A 867 -22.47 18.96 24.59
N LYS A 868 -22.47 19.31 25.88
CA LYS A 868 -23.57 20.06 26.54
C LYS A 868 -23.62 21.57 26.20
N ILE A 869 -23.46 21.90 24.93
CA ILE A 869 -23.29 23.27 24.43
C ILE A 869 -24.60 24.06 24.51
N PHE A 870 -25.74 23.44 24.18
CA PHE A 870 -27.04 24.12 24.07
C PHE A 870 -27.98 23.92 25.27
N ASP A 871 -27.44 23.60 26.45
CA ASP A 871 -28.26 23.49 27.67
C ASP A 871 -28.86 24.85 28.10
N HIS A 872 -28.31 25.97 27.61
CA HIS A 872 -28.72 27.34 27.94
C HIS A 872 -29.40 28.09 26.77
N SER A 873 -30.34 27.47 26.05
CA SER A 873 -31.39 28.12 25.22
C SER A 873 -31.00 29.27 24.25
N GLU A 874 -29.77 29.26 23.70
CA GLU A 874 -29.35 30.18 22.63
C GLU A 874 -29.92 29.77 21.26
N SER A 875 -30.24 30.76 20.41
CA SER A 875 -30.67 30.54 19.01
C SER A 875 -29.48 30.29 18.10
N LEU A 876 -29.59 29.34 17.17
CA LEU A 876 -28.52 28.99 16.23
C LEU A 876 -28.84 29.55 14.84
N SER A 877 -28.13 30.60 14.43
CA SER A 877 -28.26 31.20 13.10
C SER A 877 -26.91 31.22 12.39
N ILE A 878 -26.77 30.39 11.35
CA ILE A 878 -25.53 30.26 10.56
C ILE A 878 -25.92 30.26 9.07
N PRO A 879 -25.78 31.39 8.35
CA PRO A 879 -26.31 31.54 6.98
C PRO A 879 -25.69 30.60 5.94
N SER A 880 -24.41 30.25 6.08
CA SER A 880 -23.64 29.39 5.16
C SER A 880 -23.83 27.89 5.39
N LEU A 881 -24.43 27.50 6.52
CA LEU A 881 -24.44 26.13 6.99
C LEU A 881 -25.27 25.23 6.07
N LYS A 882 -24.65 24.17 5.54
CA LYS A 882 -25.27 23.15 4.69
C LYS A 882 -25.62 21.87 5.46
N LYS A 883 -24.85 21.53 6.49
CA LYS A 883 -25.02 20.30 7.30
C LYS A 883 -24.90 20.57 8.80
N LEU A 884 -25.89 20.10 9.56
CA LEU A 884 -25.93 20.22 11.02
C LEU A 884 -26.21 18.85 11.64
N VAL A 885 -25.32 18.42 12.54
CA VAL A 885 -25.47 17.19 13.33
C VAL A 885 -25.41 17.55 14.81
N LEU A 886 -26.46 17.22 15.57
CA LEU A 886 -26.61 17.55 16.99
C LEU A 886 -26.98 16.31 17.79
N HIS A 887 -25.99 15.55 18.24
CA HIS A 887 -26.22 14.33 19.01
C HIS A 887 -25.90 14.59 20.48
N TYR A 888 -26.87 14.38 21.38
CA TYR A 888 -26.72 14.60 22.82
C TYR A 888 -26.11 15.96 23.19
N SER A 889 -26.52 17.02 22.45
CA SER A 889 -25.85 18.32 22.50
C SER A 889 -26.66 19.47 23.15
N GLY A 890 -27.72 19.15 23.88
CA GLY A 890 -28.70 20.12 24.42
C GLY A 890 -29.94 20.27 23.53
N ASN A 891 -30.74 21.32 23.74
CA ASN A 891 -32.03 21.52 23.05
C ASN A 891 -32.09 22.88 22.28
N PRO A 892 -31.35 23.05 21.17
CA PRO A 892 -31.46 24.24 20.31
C PRO A 892 -32.61 24.16 19.29
N ILE A 893 -33.36 23.05 19.29
CA ILE A 893 -34.28 22.60 18.23
C ILE A 893 -35.36 23.65 17.93
N CYS A 894 -35.88 24.35 18.93
CA CYS A 894 -36.94 25.35 18.74
C CYS A 894 -36.45 26.70 18.17
N LYS A 895 -35.14 26.92 18.01
CA LYS A 895 -34.55 28.23 17.64
C LYS A 895 -33.45 28.14 16.57
N ILE A 896 -33.52 27.16 15.67
CA ILE A 896 -32.58 27.04 14.53
C ILE A 896 -33.07 27.95 13.40
N GLU A 897 -32.21 28.85 12.90
CA GLU A 897 -32.45 29.72 11.74
C GLU A 897 -31.28 29.63 10.74
N CYS A 898 -31.24 28.55 9.95
CA CYS A 898 -30.16 28.28 8.99
C CYS A 898 -30.74 28.10 7.57
N ARG A 899 -30.77 29.18 6.79
CA ARG A 899 -31.49 29.19 5.50
C ARG A 899 -30.88 28.30 4.42
N SER A 900 -29.58 28.06 4.47
CA SER A 900 -28.84 27.22 3.51
C SER A 900 -28.77 25.75 3.93
N LEU A 901 -29.38 25.38 5.07
CA LEU A 901 -29.24 24.05 5.64
C LEU A 901 -29.94 23.00 4.77
N THR A 902 -29.16 22.07 4.21
CA THR A 902 -29.65 20.97 3.38
C THR A 902 -29.83 19.67 4.16
N SER A 903 -29.07 19.47 5.24
CA SER A 903 -29.12 18.25 6.04
C SER A 903 -29.13 18.56 7.54
N LEU A 904 -30.15 18.08 8.23
CA LEU A 904 -30.29 18.19 9.68
C LEU A 904 -30.42 16.79 10.30
N SER A 905 -29.51 16.44 11.21
CA SER A 905 -29.63 15.24 12.04
C SER A 905 -29.51 15.59 13.51
N PHE A 906 -30.40 15.08 14.36
CA PHE A 906 -30.27 15.29 15.79
C PHE A 906 -30.74 14.09 16.63
N VAL A 907 -30.14 14.01 17.82
CA VAL A 907 -30.50 13.12 18.91
C VAL A 907 -30.66 13.97 20.17
N CYS A 908 -31.89 14.17 20.60
CA CYS A 908 -32.19 15.03 21.75
C CYS A 908 -33.18 14.33 22.70
N PRO A 909 -32.71 13.78 23.83
CA PRO A 909 -33.58 13.07 24.76
C PRO A 909 -34.63 13.94 25.47
N SER A 910 -34.42 15.26 25.54
CA SER A 910 -35.27 16.20 26.27
C SER A 910 -36.31 16.90 25.40
N VAL A 911 -36.29 16.74 24.07
CA VAL A 911 -37.27 17.37 23.18
C VAL A 911 -38.65 16.72 23.36
N THR A 912 -39.66 17.52 23.63
CA THR A 912 -41.05 17.06 23.83
C THR A 912 -41.93 17.30 22.61
N SER A 913 -41.67 18.38 21.86
CA SER A 913 -42.40 18.76 20.65
C SER A 913 -41.51 19.42 19.60
N ILE A 914 -41.91 19.33 18.33
CA ILE A 914 -41.24 19.96 17.18
C ILE A 914 -42.24 20.88 16.43
N PRO A 915 -42.00 22.21 16.37
CA PRO A 915 -42.92 23.15 15.73
C PRO A 915 -42.70 23.24 14.21
N LEU A 916 -43.58 22.62 13.42
CA LEU A 916 -43.42 22.52 11.96
C LEU A 916 -43.47 23.87 11.23
N GLN A 917 -44.30 24.81 11.67
CA GLN A 917 -44.40 26.14 11.06
C GLN A 917 -43.10 26.95 11.20
N VAL A 918 -42.40 26.80 12.33
CA VAL A 918 -41.14 27.51 12.61
C VAL A 918 -40.00 26.90 11.78
N TRP A 919 -39.98 25.57 11.63
CA TRP A 919 -38.94 24.90 10.86
C TRP A 919 -39.07 25.10 9.35
N SER A 920 -40.29 25.05 8.83
CA SER A 920 -40.55 25.33 7.41
C SER A 920 -40.18 26.77 7.03
N SER A 921 -40.31 27.74 7.94
CA SER A 921 -39.84 29.11 7.70
C SER A 921 -38.33 29.26 7.79
N ASN A 922 -37.71 28.56 8.74
CA ASN A 922 -36.32 28.79 9.11
C ASN A 922 -35.33 27.95 8.31
N LEU A 923 -35.79 26.83 7.72
CA LEU A 923 -34.98 25.84 7.00
C LEU A 923 -35.51 25.57 5.57
N PRO A 924 -35.64 26.61 4.71
CA PRO A 924 -36.25 26.47 3.38
C PRO A 924 -35.46 25.55 2.41
N ALA A 925 -34.15 25.40 2.61
CA ALA A 925 -33.28 24.56 1.77
C ALA A 925 -33.18 23.10 2.24
N LEU A 926 -33.89 22.71 3.30
CA LEU A 926 -33.72 21.40 3.94
C LEU A 926 -34.14 20.26 3.01
N GLN A 927 -33.21 19.35 2.72
CA GLN A 927 -33.42 18.18 1.86
C GLN A 927 -33.49 16.88 2.66
N ASN A 928 -32.71 16.77 3.74
CA ASN A 928 -32.60 15.58 4.58
C ASN A 928 -32.87 15.92 6.05
N LEU A 929 -33.85 15.25 6.65
CA LEU A 929 -34.20 15.40 8.07
C LEU A 929 -34.14 14.05 8.79
N ASP A 930 -33.24 13.94 9.75
CA ASP A 930 -32.98 12.75 10.55
C ASP A 930 -33.26 13.01 12.05
N ILE A 931 -34.38 12.49 12.54
CA ILE A 931 -34.78 12.52 13.96
C ILE A 931 -34.46 11.16 14.57
N LYS A 932 -33.49 11.08 15.49
CA LYS A 932 -33.01 9.80 16.03
C LYS A 932 -33.03 9.82 17.55
N TRP A 933 -33.51 8.74 18.17
CA TRP A 933 -33.43 8.49 19.62
C TRP A 933 -33.93 9.67 20.48
N CYS A 934 -35.14 10.16 20.20
CA CYS A 934 -35.81 11.22 20.95
C CYS A 934 -36.96 10.63 21.80
N PRO A 935 -36.66 9.97 22.95
CA PRO A 935 -37.67 9.24 23.74
C PRO A 935 -38.75 10.12 24.39
N SER A 936 -38.48 11.42 24.62
CA SER A 936 -39.46 12.34 25.22
C SER A 936 -40.39 12.99 24.19
N LEU A 937 -40.14 12.79 22.89
CA LEU A 937 -40.90 13.42 21.82
C LEU A 937 -42.30 12.81 21.76
N THR A 938 -43.32 13.63 21.99
CA THR A 938 -44.73 13.21 22.00
C THR A 938 -45.48 13.68 20.76
N PHE A 939 -45.08 14.83 20.20
CA PHE A 939 -45.83 15.53 19.17
C PHE A 939 -44.95 16.25 18.13
N ILE A 940 -45.35 16.20 16.86
CA ILE A 940 -44.72 16.93 15.74
C ILE A 940 -45.86 17.58 14.94
N GLY A 941 -46.07 18.90 15.07
CA GLY A 941 -47.21 19.59 14.45
C GLY A 941 -47.29 21.09 14.71
N GLU A 942 -48.44 21.72 14.44
CA GLU A 942 -48.64 23.18 14.49
C GLU A 942 -49.00 23.72 15.89
N SER A 943 -49.61 22.91 16.74
CA SER A 943 -49.96 23.24 18.13
C SER A 943 -50.05 21.97 18.97
N GLU A 944 -49.56 21.97 20.22
CA GLU A 944 -49.77 20.85 21.14
C GLU A 944 -51.25 20.45 21.18
N PRO A 945 -51.58 19.15 21.25
CA PRO A 945 -52.97 18.72 21.37
C PRO A 945 -53.50 19.24 22.71
N ALA A 946 -54.30 20.32 22.68
CA ALA A 946 -55.09 20.73 23.83
C ALA A 946 -56.04 19.58 24.20
N ASP A 947 -56.10 19.26 25.49
CA ASP A 947 -56.96 18.23 26.06
C ASP A 947 -58.35 18.22 25.40
N PHE A 948 -58.77 17.03 24.95
CA PHE A 948 -60.12 16.76 24.48
C PHE A 948 -61.12 16.98 25.63
N THR A 949 -61.54 18.22 25.87
CA THR A 949 -62.88 18.55 26.37
C THR A 949 -63.17 20.04 26.18
N ASN A 950 -64.20 20.32 25.38
CA ASN A 950 -64.94 21.58 25.27
C ASN A 950 -64.19 22.78 24.66
N LEU A 951 -64.53 23.12 23.42
CA LEU A 951 -65.35 24.30 23.11
C LEU A 951 -65.65 24.38 21.62
N SER A 952 -66.95 24.36 21.33
CA SER A 952 -67.57 24.75 20.07
C SER A 952 -67.32 26.21 19.73
N HIS A 953 -67.20 26.49 18.42
CA HIS A 953 -67.27 27.81 17.77
C HIS A 953 -66.13 28.80 18.08
N GLN A 954 -65.22 28.98 17.12
CA GLN A 954 -65.24 30.13 16.22
C GLN A 954 -64.17 29.97 15.13
N VAL A 955 -64.64 29.88 13.89
CA VAL A 955 -63.82 30.17 12.70
C VAL A 955 -63.69 31.68 12.61
N SER A 956 -62.47 32.19 12.65
CA SER A 956 -62.12 33.48 12.06
C SER A 956 -60.84 33.32 11.26
N SER A 957 -61.04 33.33 9.95
CA SER A 957 -60.05 33.45 8.89
C SER A 957 -59.08 34.60 9.14
N SER A 958 -57.79 34.28 9.22
CA SER A 958 -56.77 35.11 8.58
C SER A 958 -55.74 34.20 7.91
N SER A 959 -55.58 34.43 6.61
CA SER A 959 -54.72 33.70 5.70
C SER A 959 -53.25 33.74 6.13
N SER A 960 -52.77 32.72 6.83
CA SER A 960 -51.35 32.40 6.91
C SER A 960 -51.00 31.44 5.78
N ARG A 961 -50.12 31.86 4.87
CA ARG A 961 -49.57 30.99 3.82
C ARG A 961 -49.00 29.74 4.50
N ILE A 962 -49.58 28.56 4.23
CA ILE A 962 -49.05 27.27 4.70
C ILE A 962 -47.60 27.20 4.20
N ARG A 963 -46.62 27.27 5.12
CA ARG A 963 -45.20 27.21 4.78
C ARG A 963 -44.81 25.73 4.72
N THR A 964 -44.55 25.29 3.50
CA THR A 964 -44.24 23.91 3.14
C THR A 964 -42.73 23.69 3.25
N PHE A 965 -42.25 22.48 3.59
CA PHE A 965 -40.84 22.12 3.35
C PHE A 965 -40.62 21.94 1.85
N SER A 966 -40.37 23.05 1.15
CA SER A 966 -40.30 23.12 -0.32
C SER A 966 -39.14 22.31 -0.93
N SER A 967 -38.22 21.80 -0.11
CA SER A 967 -37.00 21.13 -0.57
C SER A 967 -36.81 19.73 0.04
N LEU A 968 -37.67 19.28 0.97
CA LEU A 968 -37.42 18.05 1.73
C LEU A 968 -37.67 16.81 0.88
N THR A 969 -36.65 15.96 0.76
CA THR A 969 -36.67 14.74 -0.05
C THR A 969 -36.50 13.46 0.77
N VAL A 970 -35.84 13.53 1.93
CA VAL A 970 -35.61 12.39 2.81
C VAL A 970 -36.03 12.74 4.23
N LEU A 971 -36.89 11.89 4.81
CA LEU A 971 -37.32 11.97 6.19
C LEU A 971 -37.02 10.64 6.90
N THR A 972 -36.23 10.70 7.97
CA THR A 972 -35.93 9.55 8.83
C THR A 972 -36.37 9.86 10.27
N ILE A 973 -37.17 8.98 10.86
CA ILE A 973 -37.56 9.01 12.26
C ILE A 973 -37.18 7.65 12.88
N HIS A 974 -36.37 7.66 13.92
CA HIS A 974 -35.84 6.45 14.53
C HIS A 974 -35.86 6.56 16.05
N GLY A 975 -36.34 5.54 16.77
CA GLY A 975 -36.20 5.47 18.23
C GLY A 975 -36.95 6.56 19.01
N CYS A 976 -38.09 7.05 18.50
CA CYS A 976 -38.95 8.03 19.18
C CYS A 976 -40.10 7.30 19.87
N GLU A 977 -39.91 6.90 21.13
CA GLU A 977 -40.78 5.93 21.81
C GLU A 977 -42.15 6.47 22.25
N LYS A 978 -42.23 7.74 22.69
CA LYS A 978 -43.49 8.37 23.16
C LYS A 978 -44.30 9.06 22.05
N LEU A 979 -43.84 9.00 20.81
CA LEU A 979 -44.48 9.66 19.68
C LEU A 979 -45.75 8.89 19.31
N LEU A 980 -46.92 9.52 19.44
CA LEU A 980 -48.22 8.84 19.30
C LEU A 980 -48.76 8.82 17.86
N THR A 981 -48.51 9.88 17.09
CA THR A 981 -48.98 10.06 15.70
C THR A 981 -48.03 10.96 14.90
N LEU A 982 -48.10 10.87 13.57
CA LEU A 982 -47.40 11.73 12.60
C LEU A 982 -48.36 12.41 11.61
N ASP A 983 -49.67 12.42 11.89
CA ASP A 983 -50.73 12.95 11.01
C ASP A 983 -50.45 14.39 10.55
N ASP A 984 -49.89 15.24 11.41
CA ASP A 984 -49.60 16.63 11.08
C ASP A 984 -48.36 16.82 10.22
N LEU A 985 -47.34 15.98 10.38
CA LEU A 985 -46.11 16.04 9.56
C LEU A 985 -46.34 15.44 8.17
N LEU A 986 -47.10 14.36 8.08
CA LEU A 986 -47.30 13.57 6.86
C LEU A 986 -48.48 14.08 6.01
N LYS A 987 -48.63 15.41 5.88
CA LYS A 987 -49.55 16.03 4.91
C LYS A 987 -48.78 16.42 3.65
N GLN A 988 -49.37 16.17 2.47
CA GLN A 988 -48.80 16.57 1.17
C GLN A 988 -48.40 18.04 1.13
N GLU A 989 -49.19 18.89 1.78
CA GLU A 989 -48.93 20.32 1.88
C GLU A 989 -47.57 20.61 2.52
N TYR A 990 -47.13 19.87 3.54
CA TYR A 990 -45.81 20.09 4.14
C TYR A 990 -44.66 19.43 3.39
N LEU A 991 -44.91 18.33 2.69
CA LEU A 991 -43.87 17.47 2.10
C LEU A 991 -44.07 17.23 0.58
N PRO A 992 -44.14 18.29 -0.26
CA PRO A 992 -44.53 18.17 -1.66
C PRO A 992 -43.54 17.39 -2.55
N PHE A 993 -42.26 17.31 -2.17
CA PHE A 993 -41.18 16.69 -2.96
C PHE A 993 -40.53 15.48 -2.29
N ILE A 994 -41.18 14.90 -1.29
CA ILE A 994 -40.62 13.77 -0.52
C ILE A 994 -40.40 12.55 -1.43
N LYS A 995 -39.19 11.96 -1.33
CA LYS A 995 -38.76 10.78 -2.10
C LYS A 995 -38.55 9.55 -1.24
N SER A 996 -38.18 9.73 0.03
CA SER A 996 -37.91 8.64 0.97
C SER A 996 -38.47 8.96 2.36
N ILE A 997 -39.24 8.04 2.93
CA ILE A 997 -39.74 8.10 4.31
C ILE A 997 -39.32 6.83 5.04
N LYS A 998 -38.60 6.98 6.16
CA LYS A 998 -38.10 5.88 6.98
C LYS A 998 -38.48 6.08 8.43
N ILE A 999 -39.32 5.21 8.97
CA ILE A 999 -39.78 5.25 10.36
C ILE A 999 -39.37 3.96 11.05
N SER A 1000 -38.69 4.03 12.19
CA SER A 1000 -38.28 2.82 12.89
C SER A 1000 -38.15 2.91 14.39
N TYR A 1001 -38.36 1.78 15.07
CA TYR A 1001 -38.23 1.66 16.52
C TYR A 1001 -39.07 2.71 17.30
N CYS A 1002 -40.25 3.07 16.78
CA CYS A 1002 -41.20 4.00 17.39
C CYS A 1002 -42.32 3.20 18.08
N GLN A 1003 -42.06 2.74 19.31
CA GLN A 1003 -42.91 1.77 20.02
C GLN A 1003 -44.31 2.31 20.40
N GLY A 1004 -44.43 3.59 20.74
CA GLY A 1004 -45.69 4.23 21.12
C GLY A 1004 -46.53 4.76 19.95
N LEU A 1005 -46.08 4.58 18.70
CA LEU A 1005 -46.78 5.08 17.53
C LEU A 1005 -48.05 4.26 17.28
N LEU A 1006 -49.22 4.86 17.55
CA LEU A 1006 -50.52 4.17 17.50
C LEU A 1006 -51.16 4.23 16.10
N SER A 1007 -50.90 5.30 15.36
CA SER A 1007 -51.49 5.53 14.03
C SER A 1007 -50.56 6.31 13.10
N LEU A 1008 -50.73 6.06 11.80
CA LEU A 1008 -50.15 6.81 10.69
C LEU A 1008 -51.27 7.17 9.71
N PRO A 1009 -51.19 8.31 9.00
CA PRO A 1009 -52.16 8.68 7.98
C PRO A 1009 -51.90 7.88 6.69
N GLY A 1010 -52.10 6.56 6.76
CA GLY A 1010 -51.77 5.63 5.68
C GLY A 1010 -52.46 5.96 4.36
N GLU A 1011 -53.69 6.46 4.41
CA GLU A 1011 -54.48 6.98 3.29
C GLU A 1011 -53.82 8.15 2.55
N MET A 1012 -52.96 8.91 3.24
CA MET A 1012 -52.31 10.09 2.68
C MET A 1012 -51.01 9.76 1.94
N PHE A 1013 -50.41 8.57 2.07
CA PHE A 1013 -49.17 8.26 1.36
C PHE A 1013 -49.34 8.29 -0.17
N GLY A 1014 -50.53 7.93 -0.68
CA GLY A 1014 -50.87 7.98 -2.10
C GLY A 1014 -50.87 9.40 -2.69
N SER A 1015 -50.93 10.42 -1.84
CA SER A 1015 -50.87 11.83 -2.24
C SER A 1015 -49.46 12.35 -2.48
N PHE A 1016 -48.40 11.56 -2.21
CA PHE A 1016 -47.01 11.95 -2.48
C PHE A 1016 -46.57 11.46 -3.87
N PRO A 1017 -46.49 12.35 -4.90
CA PRO A 1017 -46.23 11.92 -6.26
C PRO A 1017 -44.79 11.44 -6.51
N PHE A 1018 -43.82 11.82 -5.66
CA PHE A 1018 -42.40 11.53 -5.85
C PHE A 1018 -41.83 10.48 -4.89
N LEU A 1019 -42.66 9.87 -4.04
CA LEU A 1019 -42.23 8.93 -3.01
C LEU A 1019 -41.80 7.60 -3.65
N ASN A 1020 -40.51 7.29 -3.57
CA ASN A 1020 -39.89 6.11 -4.17
C ASN A 1020 -39.52 5.04 -3.13
N ASP A 1021 -39.20 5.42 -1.90
CA ASP A 1021 -38.77 4.52 -0.82
C ASP A 1021 -39.62 4.76 0.44
N LEU A 1022 -40.35 3.73 0.88
CA LEU A 1022 -41.11 3.74 2.11
C LEU A 1022 -40.67 2.57 3.00
N GLY A 1023 -40.07 2.92 4.15
CA GLY A 1023 -39.60 1.97 5.14
C GLY A 1023 -40.24 2.20 6.51
N ILE A 1024 -40.88 1.17 7.06
CA ILE A 1024 -41.41 1.18 8.42
C ILE A 1024 -40.92 -0.09 9.13
N TRP A 1025 -40.27 0.06 10.29
CA TRP A 1025 -39.60 -1.06 10.95
C TRP A 1025 -39.74 -1.02 12.48
N ASN A 1026 -40.15 -2.13 13.11
CA ASN A 1026 -40.26 -2.26 14.57
C ASN A 1026 -41.14 -1.17 15.22
N CYS A 1027 -42.37 -1.04 14.71
CA CYS A 1027 -43.42 -0.16 15.24
C CYS A 1027 -44.69 -1.00 15.53
N PRO A 1028 -44.67 -1.84 16.58
CA PRO A 1028 -45.67 -2.90 16.78
C PRO A 1028 -47.05 -2.40 17.24
N SER A 1029 -47.15 -1.19 17.80
CA SER A 1029 -48.41 -0.61 18.29
C SER A 1029 -49.26 0.04 17.19
N LEU A 1030 -48.78 0.06 15.94
CA LEU A 1030 -49.47 0.68 14.82
C LEU A 1030 -50.78 -0.04 14.50
N THR A 1031 -51.85 0.75 14.42
CA THR A 1031 -53.17 0.32 13.95
C THR A 1031 -53.52 1.05 12.65
N TRP A 1032 -53.71 0.29 11.57
CA TRP A 1032 -54.00 0.83 10.22
C TRP A 1032 -55.51 1.09 10.01
N GLN A 1033 -56.18 1.73 10.98
CA GLN A 1033 -57.65 1.88 10.98
C GLN A 1033 -58.18 2.73 9.81
N ARG A 1034 -57.37 3.68 9.31
CA ARG A 1034 -57.72 4.57 8.19
C ARG A 1034 -57.27 4.03 6.82
N GLY A 1035 -56.79 2.78 6.76
CA GLY A 1035 -56.27 2.19 5.52
C GLY A 1035 -54.86 2.70 5.14
N LEU A 1036 -54.29 2.08 4.11
CA LEU A 1036 -52.98 2.42 3.54
C LEU A 1036 -53.18 2.60 2.02
N VAL A 1037 -52.66 3.69 1.46
CA VAL A 1037 -52.70 3.93 0.01
C VAL A 1037 -51.30 4.28 -0.44
N LEU A 1038 -50.76 3.55 -1.42
CA LEU A 1038 -49.40 3.72 -1.88
C LEU A 1038 -49.36 4.47 -3.22
N PRO A 1039 -48.40 5.38 -3.44
CA PRO A 1039 -48.29 6.11 -4.70
C PRO A 1039 -47.70 5.21 -5.80
N SER A 1040 -48.07 5.48 -7.06
CA SER A 1040 -47.60 4.70 -8.22
C SER A 1040 -46.10 4.85 -8.51
N SER A 1041 -45.45 5.86 -7.95
CA SER A 1041 -44.00 6.12 -8.05
C SER A 1041 -43.14 5.24 -7.13
N LEU A 1042 -43.75 4.52 -6.18
CA LEU A 1042 -43.03 3.73 -5.19
C LEU A 1042 -42.20 2.60 -5.83
N LEU A 1043 -40.90 2.57 -5.53
CA LEU A 1043 -39.93 1.57 -6.01
C LEU A 1043 -39.60 0.54 -4.93
N GLU A 1044 -39.50 0.97 -3.67
CA GLU A 1044 -39.14 0.12 -2.54
C GLU A 1044 -40.16 0.27 -1.40
N LEU A 1045 -40.68 -0.87 -0.94
CA LEU A 1045 -41.55 -0.94 0.23
C LEU A 1045 -40.97 -1.95 1.22
N ASN A 1046 -40.65 -1.46 2.41
CA ASN A 1046 -40.09 -2.27 3.49
C ASN A 1046 -40.95 -2.14 4.75
N LEU A 1047 -41.65 -3.21 5.12
CA LEU A 1047 -42.50 -3.28 6.30
C LEU A 1047 -41.99 -4.39 7.22
N ILE A 1048 -41.49 -4.05 8.40
CA ILE A 1048 -40.99 -5.03 9.37
C ILE A 1048 -41.65 -4.75 10.72
N ASP A 1049 -42.40 -5.71 11.28
CA ASP A 1049 -43.03 -5.61 12.61
C ASP A 1049 -43.79 -4.28 12.83
N CYS A 1050 -44.76 -3.99 11.94
CA CYS A 1050 -45.50 -2.72 11.87
C CYS A 1050 -46.96 -2.84 12.34
N GLY A 1051 -47.21 -3.64 13.38
CA GLY A 1051 -48.54 -3.84 13.96
C GLY A 1051 -49.49 -4.71 13.11
N TYR A 1052 -50.80 -4.55 13.33
CA TYR A 1052 -51.83 -5.39 12.70
C TYR A 1052 -52.36 -4.73 11.41
N PHE A 1053 -52.02 -5.32 10.27
CA PHE A 1053 -52.60 -4.97 8.97
C PHE A 1053 -53.92 -5.73 8.83
N SER A 1054 -55.06 -5.06 9.06
CA SER A 1054 -56.32 -5.56 8.53
C SER A 1054 -56.23 -5.63 7.00
N THR A 1055 -57.12 -6.36 6.32
CA THR A 1055 -57.11 -6.86 4.91
C THR A 1055 -56.80 -5.86 3.76
N TRP A 1056 -56.23 -4.70 4.04
CA TRP A 1056 -55.93 -3.58 3.14
C TRP A 1056 -54.71 -3.79 2.25
N LEU A 1057 -53.66 -4.51 2.68
CA LEU A 1057 -52.41 -4.58 1.91
C LEU A 1057 -52.60 -5.06 0.45
N PRO A 1058 -53.44 -6.06 0.15
CA PRO A 1058 -53.80 -6.43 -1.23
C PRO A 1058 -54.41 -5.28 -2.03
N SER A 1059 -55.33 -4.52 -1.42
CA SER A 1059 -55.94 -3.33 -2.06
C SER A 1059 -54.96 -2.15 -2.18
N CYS A 1060 -53.93 -2.06 -1.34
CA CYS A 1060 -52.90 -1.02 -1.41
C CYS A 1060 -52.00 -1.18 -2.64
N LEU A 1061 -51.76 -2.44 -3.04
CA LEU A 1061 -50.83 -2.81 -4.11
C LEU A 1061 -51.49 -2.75 -5.50
N GLU A 1062 -52.80 -2.50 -5.60
CA GLU A 1062 -53.52 -2.51 -6.88
C GLU A 1062 -52.97 -1.47 -7.87
N ASN A 1063 -52.51 -0.32 -7.39
CA ASN A 1063 -52.11 0.81 -8.23
C ASN A 1063 -50.58 1.05 -8.28
N VAL A 1064 -49.76 0.15 -7.70
CA VAL A 1064 -48.31 0.34 -7.56
C VAL A 1064 -47.53 -0.39 -8.65
N THR A 1065 -47.48 0.18 -9.85
CA THR A 1065 -46.86 -0.46 -11.03
C THR A 1065 -45.33 -0.40 -11.09
N SER A 1066 -44.72 0.53 -10.34
CA SER A 1066 -43.28 0.78 -10.36
C SER A 1066 -42.50 0.00 -9.31
N LEU A 1067 -43.16 -0.77 -8.43
CA LEU A 1067 -42.52 -1.43 -7.29
C LEU A 1067 -41.48 -2.48 -7.75
N VAL A 1068 -40.26 -2.37 -7.25
CA VAL A 1068 -39.12 -3.25 -7.54
C VAL A 1068 -38.80 -4.18 -6.37
N ILE A 1069 -38.85 -3.65 -5.14
CA ILE A 1069 -38.51 -4.39 -3.92
C ILE A 1069 -39.68 -4.34 -2.94
N LEU A 1070 -40.12 -5.53 -2.51
CA LEU A 1070 -41.11 -5.70 -1.45
C LEU A 1070 -40.52 -6.56 -0.33
N ARG A 1071 -40.37 -5.99 0.86
CA ARG A 1071 -39.97 -6.70 2.07
C ARG A 1071 -41.05 -6.62 3.14
N MET A 1072 -41.45 -7.78 3.64
CA MET A 1072 -42.46 -7.93 4.67
C MET A 1072 -41.95 -8.91 5.71
N ILE A 1073 -41.75 -8.45 6.94
CA ILE A 1073 -41.22 -9.30 8.02
C ILE A 1073 -42.07 -9.12 9.27
N LYS A 1074 -42.54 -10.20 9.90
CA LYS A 1074 -43.39 -10.14 11.12
C LYS A 1074 -44.67 -9.31 10.98
N CYS A 1075 -45.23 -9.21 9.77
CA CYS A 1075 -46.48 -8.50 9.54
C CYS A 1075 -47.68 -9.38 9.93
N ARG A 1076 -48.56 -8.90 10.83
CA ARG A 1076 -49.75 -9.62 11.31
C ARG A 1076 -51.01 -9.18 10.56
N GLY A 1077 -51.99 -10.07 10.41
CA GLY A 1077 -53.30 -9.83 9.80
C GLY A 1077 -53.37 -9.97 8.27
N ILE A 1078 -52.26 -10.27 7.60
CA ILE A 1078 -52.16 -10.37 6.14
C ILE A 1078 -52.36 -11.82 5.70
N THR A 1079 -53.49 -12.15 5.10
CA THR A 1079 -53.82 -13.52 4.66
C THR A 1079 -53.42 -13.84 3.22
N TYR A 1080 -53.35 -12.84 2.35
CA TYR A 1080 -52.84 -12.95 0.98
C TYR A 1080 -52.13 -11.67 0.55
N ILE A 1081 -51.26 -11.74 -0.47
CA ILE A 1081 -50.55 -10.57 -1.03
C ILE A 1081 -51.22 -10.03 -2.30
N THR A 1082 -51.74 -10.90 -3.18
CA THR A 1082 -52.47 -10.51 -4.42
C THR A 1082 -53.57 -11.52 -4.75
N ASP A 1083 -54.67 -11.07 -5.40
CA ASP A 1083 -55.71 -11.93 -6.00
C ASP A 1083 -55.59 -12.00 -7.55
N GLN A 1084 -56.36 -12.87 -8.22
CA GLN A 1084 -56.31 -13.20 -9.65
C GLN A 1084 -56.41 -11.97 -10.58
N THR A 1085 -57.06 -10.89 -10.15
CA THR A 1085 -57.22 -9.62 -10.88
C THR A 1085 -56.02 -8.67 -10.74
N LEU A 1086 -55.14 -8.86 -9.74
CA LEU A 1086 -54.12 -7.88 -9.34
C LEU A 1086 -52.68 -8.30 -9.70
N SER A 1087 -52.48 -9.56 -10.11
CA SER A 1087 -51.16 -10.11 -10.47
C SER A 1087 -50.46 -9.44 -11.65
N SER A 1088 -51.18 -8.67 -12.48
CA SER A 1088 -50.61 -7.89 -13.59
C SER A 1088 -49.96 -6.58 -13.14
N ASN A 1089 -50.30 -6.06 -11.96
CA ASN A 1089 -49.98 -4.69 -11.58
C ASN A 1089 -48.56 -4.57 -10.99
N LEU A 1090 -48.01 -5.64 -10.41
CA LEU A 1090 -46.63 -5.69 -9.90
C LEU A 1090 -45.62 -6.18 -10.95
N ALA A 1091 -45.76 -5.76 -12.21
CA ALA A 1091 -44.94 -6.25 -13.32
C ALA A 1091 -43.44 -5.92 -13.18
N SER A 1092 -43.10 -4.88 -12.44
CA SER A 1092 -41.74 -4.38 -12.22
C SER A 1092 -41.01 -5.04 -11.04
N LEU A 1093 -41.70 -5.88 -10.26
CA LEU A 1093 -41.18 -6.45 -9.02
C LEU A 1093 -40.05 -7.45 -9.32
N GLN A 1094 -38.91 -7.28 -8.65
CA GLN A 1094 -37.70 -8.11 -8.84
C GLN A 1094 -37.30 -8.86 -7.56
N GLU A 1095 -37.48 -8.25 -6.39
CA GLU A 1095 -37.15 -8.86 -5.09
C GLU A 1095 -38.37 -8.93 -4.18
N LEU A 1096 -38.67 -10.14 -3.69
CA LEU A 1096 -39.71 -10.41 -2.70
C LEU A 1096 -39.08 -11.10 -1.48
N CYS A 1097 -39.20 -10.47 -0.32
CA CYS A 1097 -38.75 -11.03 0.96
C CYS A 1097 -39.92 -11.09 1.94
N ILE A 1098 -40.28 -12.28 2.39
CA ILE A 1098 -41.34 -12.54 3.37
C ILE A 1098 -40.72 -13.36 4.51
N GLU A 1099 -40.83 -12.89 5.74
CA GLU A 1099 -40.30 -13.61 6.90
C GLU A 1099 -41.24 -13.51 8.10
N ASP A 1100 -41.52 -14.62 8.79
CA ASP A 1100 -42.29 -14.65 10.05
C ASP A 1100 -43.69 -13.96 10.00
N CYS A 1101 -44.40 -14.01 8.87
CA CYS A 1101 -45.77 -13.47 8.73
C CYS A 1101 -46.81 -14.57 9.04
N PRO A 1102 -47.40 -14.63 10.25
CA PRO A 1102 -48.10 -15.81 10.76
C PRO A 1102 -49.47 -16.08 10.11
N ASP A 1103 -50.12 -15.05 9.58
CA ASP A 1103 -51.48 -15.15 9.03
C ASP A 1103 -51.50 -15.41 7.52
N LEU A 1104 -50.33 -15.44 6.87
CA LEU A 1104 -50.21 -15.48 5.41
C LEU A 1104 -50.45 -16.89 4.87
N VAL A 1105 -51.58 -17.07 4.15
CA VAL A 1105 -52.01 -18.35 3.57
C VAL A 1105 -51.57 -18.52 2.12
N SER A 1106 -51.42 -17.42 1.37
CA SER A 1106 -51.04 -17.46 -0.05
C SER A 1106 -50.33 -16.18 -0.52
N ILE A 1107 -49.33 -16.29 -1.39
CA ILE A 1107 -48.59 -15.17 -1.97
C ILE A 1107 -49.17 -14.73 -3.34
N GLY A 1108 -50.11 -15.50 -3.89
CA GLY A 1108 -50.69 -15.33 -5.24
C GLY A 1108 -50.33 -16.48 -6.21
N ARG A 1109 -50.98 -16.57 -7.38
CA ARG A 1109 -50.71 -17.64 -8.39
C ARG A 1109 -49.38 -17.42 -9.13
N GLY A 1110 -48.77 -18.51 -9.61
CA GLY A 1110 -47.36 -18.59 -10.07
C GLY A 1110 -46.87 -17.70 -11.23
N LYS A 1111 -47.70 -16.88 -11.88
CA LYS A 1111 -47.25 -15.93 -12.93
C LYS A 1111 -46.43 -14.76 -12.37
N LEU A 1112 -46.68 -14.35 -11.12
CA LEU A 1112 -45.94 -13.28 -10.43
C LEU A 1112 -44.51 -13.76 -10.05
N ILE A 1113 -44.43 -15.00 -9.55
CA ILE A 1113 -43.19 -15.62 -9.05
C ILE A 1113 -42.19 -15.88 -10.18
N ALA A 1114 -42.67 -16.21 -11.39
CA ALA A 1114 -41.83 -16.53 -12.54
C ALA A 1114 -40.96 -15.35 -13.05
N LYS A 1115 -41.24 -14.10 -12.63
CA LYS A 1115 -40.51 -12.89 -13.04
C LYS A 1115 -39.56 -12.33 -11.97
N LEU A 1116 -39.59 -12.87 -10.75
CA LEU A 1116 -38.76 -12.40 -9.64
C LEU A 1116 -37.32 -12.88 -9.79
N LYS A 1117 -36.36 -11.97 -9.62
CA LYS A 1117 -34.92 -12.31 -9.61
C LYS A 1117 -34.50 -12.93 -8.28
N LYS A 1118 -35.18 -12.56 -7.19
CA LYS A 1118 -34.83 -13.00 -5.84
C LYS A 1118 -36.09 -13.15 -4.98
N VAL A 1119 -36.28 -14.35 -4.45
CA VAL A 1119 -37.38 -14.68 -3.55
C VAL A 1119 -36.80 -15.28 -2.27
N ARG A 1120 -37.22 -14.74 -1.13
CA ARG A 1120 -36.85 -15.22 0.20
C ARG A 1120 -38.12 -15.36 1.03
N ILE A 1121 -38.44 -16.59 1.41
CA ILE A 1121 -39.59 -16.90 2.27
C ILE A 1121 -39.06 -17.71 3.43
N PHE A 1122 -39.15 -17.18 4.64
CA PHE A 1122 -38.65 -17.80 5.85
C PHE A 1122 -39.73 -17.80 6.94
N GLU A 1123 -39.83 -18.89 7.68
CA GLU A 1123 -40.71 -19.01 8.83
C GLU A 1123 -39.86 -19.57 9.98
N ARG A 1124 -39.63 -18.79 11.03
CA ARG A 1124 -39.00 -19.26 12.26
C ARG A 1124 -40.00 -20.16 12.98
N ARG A 1125 -39.76 -21.47 12.93
CA ARG A 1125 -40.41 -22.43 13.85
C ARG A 1125 -39.90 -22.27 15.27
#